data_AF-Q874G3-F1
#
_entry.id   AF-Q874G3-F1
#
_cell.length_a   1.000
_cell.length_b   1.000
_cell.length_c   1.000
_cell.angle_alpha   90.00
_cell.angle_beta   90.00
_cell.angle_gamma   90.00
#
_symmetry.space_group_name_H-M   'P 1'
#
loop_
_entity.id
_entity.type
_entity.pdbx_description
1 polymer ?
#
loop_
_entity_poly.entity_id
_entity_poly.type
_entity_poly.pdbx_seq_one_letter_code
_entity_poly.pdbx_strand_id
1 'polypeptide(L)'
;LEDHDESEYGSIYSVSGPVIVAENMIGCAMYELVKVGHDNLVGEVIRIDGDKATIQVYEETAGATVGDPVLRTGKPLSVELGPGLMETIYDGIQRPLKTIKDISQSIYIPRGIDAPALSRDIKWNFTPGKYVVGDHISGGDIFGSIFENSLLDNHKILLPPRARGTITWIAPAGEYTVDEKVLEVEFDGVKSDYSMYHTWPVRVPRPVAEKLSADYPLLTGQRVLDALFPCVQGGTTCIPGAFGCGKTVISQSLSKYSNSDAIIYVGCFAKGTQVMMADGSDKSIEDIQLGENVMGKDGTPRTVISLPRGKETMYEVCHSSTKGTTKDTLMNYVCSGNHKIVMQTPQQIGITEHGIDGKTYTSVSYFALRDSQHGYPIVKKLTKSFEHQQHGGKEQTLITVNNFVSSLKSEPINWDVEAKHYESLGHYVKKCSYQLINPVFHQSGKLAQEIASLNYSKDKAPLLAWLIGFWVGNGAMRHSQFVVESQDIELVNRIQDIAGLLNLSATTACYYSGSKDDEAKLAKLNSSSAEGFEDDLEGNPSVKELADMDRLSESKTATLPTAFGVENIDELIISLGEGRGNGNVFAQVIGSFGIDLADKDTLVTKIAHELAGDAFEVREQFVAGLVDAAGYVRKDVYDHASEATISTESKSTVLGLVKIARSLGIKITVTSDDSDDSDEHDHAHCGHDHGSSSSYTAVMTGDALTNSMRFCAIGRNRVAAKEFMRQAVPFYFSLEKKSEDDYYGITVPDNTDKQYLLSSMALVHNCGERGNEMAEVLMEFPELFTEINGRKEPIMKRTTLVANTSNMPVAAREASIYTGITLAEYFRDQGKNVSMIADSSSRWAEALREISGRLGEMPADQGFPAYLGAKLASFYERAGKAVALGSPDRIGSVSIVAAVSPAGGDFSDPVTTATLGITQVFWGLDKKLAQRKHFPSINTSVSYSKYTNVLDKFYDQNYPEFPTLRNRMKEILSNAEELEQVVQLVGKSALSDSDKITLDVASLIKEDFLQQNGYSTYDAFCPIWKTFDMMKAFIAYHDEAQKSVANGANWSKLAEATSDVKHQVSS
;
A
#
# COMPACT_ATOMS: atom_id res chain seq x y z
N LEU A 1 -12.11 -21.02 35.24
CA LEU A 1 -13.34 -21.73 34.82
C LEU A 1 -14.13 -22.29 36.02
N GLU A 2 -13.83 -21.88 37.27
CA GLU A 2 -14.20 -22.67 38.45
C GLU A 2 -15.34 -22.07 39.30
N ASP A 3 -15.85 -20.88 38.94
CA ASP A 3 -16.79 -20.08 39.77
C ASP A 3 -18.18 -19.83 39.13
N HIS A 4 -18.57 -20.57 38.08
CA HIS A 4 -19.89 -20.47 37.44
C HIS A 4 -20.74 -21.72 37.68
N ASP A 5 -22.03 -21.54 37.99
CA ASP A 5 -22.97 -22.64 38.20
C ASP A 5 -23.16 -23.46 36.92
N GLU A 6 -23.16 -24.80 37.02
CA GLU A 6 -23.39 -25.72 35.89
C GLU A 6 -24.68 -25.39 35.11
N SER A 7 -25.68 -24.81 35.79
CA SER A 7 -26.96 -24.42 35.19
C SER A 7 -26.86 -23.28 34.16
N GLU A 8 -25.78 -22.48 34.14
CA GLU A 8 -25.62 -21.38 33.18
C GLU A 8 -25.22 -21.87 31.77
N TYR A 9 -24.72 -23.11 31.65
CA TYR A 9 -24.17 -23.65 30.41
C TYR A 9 -25.20 -24.40 29.54
N GLY A 10 -25.18 -24.11 28.24
CA GLY A 10 -25.70 -25.00 27.19
C GLY A 10 -24.58 -25.75 26.46
N SER A 11 -24.95 -26.51 25.43
CA SER A 11 -24.02 -27.33 24.64
C SER A 11 -24.26 -27.17 23.14
N ILE A 12 -23.20 -27.09 22.32
CA ILE A 12 -23.33 -26.98 20.85
C ILE A 12 -23.98 -28.25 20.28
N TYR A 13 -25.11 -28.08 19.59
CA TYR A 13 -25.83 -29.13 18.87
C TYR A 13 -25.47 -29.18 17.38
N SER A 14 -25.25 -28.03 16.72
CA SER A 14 -24.78 -27.97 15.34
C SER A 14 -24.08 -26.65 14.99
N VAL A 15 -23.22 -26.68 13.97
CA VAL A 15 -22.44 -25.52 13.46
C VAL A 15 -22.66 -25.40 11.94
N SER A 16 -22.94 -24.20 11.46
CA SER A 16 -23.19 -23.91 10.04
C SER A 16 -22.63 -22.53 9.66
N GLY A 17 -21.31 -22.46 9.44
CA GLY A 17 -20.60 -21.19 9.24
C GLY A 17 -20.72 -20.30 10.49
N PRO A 18 -21.08 -19.00 10.36
CA PRO A 18 -21.19 -18.09 11.50
C PRO A 18 -22.42 -18.33 12.40
N VAL A 19 -23.28 -19.30 12.06
CA VAL A 19 -24.48 -19.65 12.83
C VAL A 19 -24.24 -20.98 13.54
N ILE A 20 -24.49 -20.99 14.85
CA ILE A 20 -24.38 -22.16 15.73
C ILE A 20 -25.74 -22.39 16.40
N VAL A 21 -26.15 -23.65 16.54
CA VAL A 21 -27.33 -24.01 17.35
C VAL A 21 -26.83 -24.72 18.60
N ALA A 22 -27.19 -24.20 19.77
CA ALA A 22 -26.94 -24.82 21.06
C ALA A 22 -28.23 -25.34 21.69
N GLU A 23 -28.14 -26.44 22.43
CA GLU A 23 -29.23 -27.03 23.23
C GLU A 23 -28.96 -26.87 24.73
N ASN A 24 -29.96 -27.21 25.56
CA ASN A 24 -30.00 -26.93 27.00
C ASN A 24 -30.01 -25.43 27.36
N MET A 25 -30.29 -24.53 26.40
CA MET A 25 -30.22 -23.07 26.56
C MET A 25 -31.46 -22.46 27.26
N ILE A 26 -32.11 -23.21 28.16
CA ILE A 26 -33.38 -22.83 28.77
C ILE A 26 -33.20 -21.60 29.67
N GLY A 27 -33.90 -20.52 29.33
CA GLY A 27 -33.81 -19.23 30.04
C GLY A 27 -32.79 -18.25 29.48
N CYS A 28 -32.17 -18.52 28.32
CA CYS A 28 -31.53 -17.44 27.56
C CYS A 28 -32.56 -16.44 27.02
N ALA A 29 -32.14 -15.20 26.78
CA ALA A 29 -32.94 -14.16 26.16
C ALA A 29 -32.60 -13.94 24.68
N MET A 30 -33.54 -13.40 23.90
CA MET A 30 -33.26 -12.94 22.54
C MET A 30 -32.38 -11.68 22.59
N TYR A 31 -31.37 -11.63 21.72
CA TYR A 31 -30.26 -10.68 21.71
C TYR A 31 -29.37 -10.72 22.96
N GLU A 32 -29.36 -11.84 23.72
CA GLU A 32 -28.37 -12.07 24.77
C GLU A 32 -27.01 -12.43 24.18
N LEU A 33 -25.94 -11.90 24.75
CA LEU A 33 -24.56 -12.23 24.43
C LEU A 33 -24.16 -13.54 25.14
N VAL A 34 -23.46 -14.40 24.43
CA VAL A 34 -23.00 -15.71 24.89
C VAL A 34 -21.52 -15.92 24.53
N LYS A 35 -20.83 -16.75 25.31
CA LYS A 35 -19.46 -17.21 25.02
C LYS A 35 -19.52 -18.67 24.58
N VAL A 36 -19.02 -18.95 23.36
CA VAL A 36 -19.27 -20.19 22.62
C VAL A 36 -17.96 -20.97 22.43
N GLY A 37 -17.97 -22.25 22.76
CA GLY A 37 -16.80 -23.12 22.60
C GLY A 37 -15.75 -22.94 23.70
N HIS A 38 -14.74 -23.81 23.70
CA HIS A 38 -13.62 -23.70 24.63
C HIS A 38 -12.80 -22.40 24.45
N ASP A 39 -12.73 -21.89 23.21
CA ASP A 39 -12.15 -20.58 22.87
C ASP A 39 -12.99 -19.39 23.40
N ASN A 40 -14.18 -19.61 24.00
CA ASN A 40 -15.05 -18.56 24.54
C ASN A 40 -15.48 -17.48 23.52
N LEU A 41 -15.67 -17.88 22.26
CA LEU A 41 -15.99 -17.00 21.13
C LEU A 41 -17.26 -16.18 21.39
N VAL A 42 -17.20 -14.87 21.16
CA VAL A 42 -18.35 -13.97 21.43
C VAL A 42 -19.45 -14.20 20.38
N GLY A 43 -20.69 -14.43 20.82
CA GLY A 43 -21.86 -14.53 19.96
C GLY A 43 -23.13 -13.92 20.58
N GLU A 44 -24.21 -13.85 19.80
CA GLU A 44 -25.51 -13.31 20.19
C GLU A 44 -26.65 -14.28 19.85
N VAL A 45 -27.58 -14.51 20.78
CA VAL A 45 -28.78 -15.34 20.57
C VAL A 45 -29.77 -14.61 19.66
N ILE A 46 -30.04 -15.14 18.48
CA ILE A 46 -30.89 -14.50 17.46
C ILE A 46 -32.24 -15.21 17.23
N ARG A 47 -32.38 -16.47 17.61
CA ARG A 47 -33.66 -17.21 17.63
C ARG A 47 -33.65 -18.23 18.77
N ILE A 48 -34.82 -18.48 19.36
CA ILE A 48 -35.04 -19.50 20.39
C ILE A 48 -36.17 -20.40 19.92
N ASP A 49 -36.00 -21.72 20.05
CA ASP A 49 -36.94 -22.74 19.61
C ASP A 49 -36.95 -23.88 20.64
N GLY A 50 -37.88 -23.83 21.59
CA GLY A 50 -37.93 -24.75 22.73
C GLY A 50 -36.72 -24.61 23.67
N ASP A 51 -35.94 -25.69 23.77
CA ASP A 51 -34.69 -25.81 24.53
C ASP A 51 -33.45 -25.36 23.73
N LYS A 52 -33.61 -25.03 22.44
CA LYS A 52 -32.51 -24.72 21.52
C LYS A 52 -32.44 -23.23 21.19
N ALA A 53 -31.23 -22.69 21.22
CA ALA A 53 -30.93 -21.32 20.81
C ALA A 53 -30.09 -21.32 19.53
N THR A 54 -30.51 -20.56 18.53
CA THR A 54 -29.68 -20.19 17.37
C THR A 54 -28.88 -18.96 17.73
N ILE A 55 -27.56 -19.08 17.63
CA ILE A 55 -26.55 -18.10 18.01
C ILE A 55 -25.81 -17.65 16.76
N GLN A 56 -25.61 -16.35 16.62
CA GLN A 56 -24.75 -15.75 15.61
C GLN A 56 -23.42 -15.37 16.25
N VAL A 57 -22.31 -15.92 15.75
CA VAL A 57 -20.98 -15.70 16.32
C VAL A 57 -20.33 -14.48 15.66
N TYR A 58 -19.72 -13.60 16.45
CA TYR A 58 -19.00 -12.41 15.99
C TYR A 58 -17.55 -12.71 15.57
N GLU A 59 -17.07 -13.89 15.88
CA GLU A 59 -15.76 -14.44 15.53
C GLU A 59 -15.85 -15.58 14.51
N GLU A 60 -14.70 -16.09 14.06
CA GLU A 60 -14.64 -17.25 13.18
C GLU A 60 -14.89 -18.55 13.95
N THR A 61 -15.87 -19.33 13.51
CA THR A 61 -16.33 -20.58 14.16
C THR A 61 -15.47 -21.81 13.81
N ALA A 62 -14.37 -21.64 13.09
CA ALA A 62 -13.54 -22.72 12.56
C ALA A 62 -12.85 -23.51 13.69
N GLY A 63 -13.35 -24.71 13.99
CA GLY A 63 -12.83 -25.59 15.04
C GLY A 63 -13.70 -25.70 16.29
N ALA A 64 -14.82 -24.97 16.36
CA ALA A 64 -15.87 -25.27 17.34
C ALA A 64 -16.53 -26.61 17.00
N THR A 65 -16.70 -27.50 17.99
CA THR A 65 -17.23 -28.86 17.81
C THR A 65 -18.60 -29.07 18.46
N VAL A 66 -19.28 -30.15 18.06
CA VAL A 66 -20.56 -30.55 18.66
C VAL A 66 -20.28 -31.14 20.05
N GLY A 67 -20.97 -30.64 21.06
CA GLY A 67 -20.74 -30.94 22.47
C GLY A 67 -19.98 -29.87 23.25
N ASP A 68 -19.34 -28.90 22.58
CA ASP A 68 -18.62 -27.82 23.28
C ASP A 68 -19.58 -26.98 24.16
N PRO A 69 -19.10 -26.40 25.28
CA PRO A 69 -19.92 -25.59 26.16
C PRO A 69 -20.31 -24.24 25.54
N VAL A 70 -21.46 -23.71 25.96
CA VAL A 70 -21.93 -22.35 25.66
C VAL A 70 -22.34 -21.67 26.95
N LEU A 71 -21.58 -20.67 27.39
CA LEU A 71 -21.85 -19.88 28.59
C LEU A 71 -22.77 -18.70 28.26
N ARG A 72 -23.81 -18.52 29.08
CA ARG A 72 -24.73 -17.38 29.06
C ARG A 72 -24.19 -16.22 29.88
N THR A 73 -24.56 -14.98 29.51
CA THR A 73 -24.09 -13.77 30.23
C THR A 73 -25.22 -12.96 30.86
N GLY A 74 -26.48 -13.29 30.57
CA GLY A 74 -27.67 -12.58 31.03
C GLY A 74 -27.79 -11.14 30.50
N LYS A 75 -26.93 -10.73 29.56
CA LYS A 75 -26.79 -9.33 29.10
C LYS A 75 -26.74 -9.29 27.57
N PRO A 76 -27.35 -8.29 26.92
CA PRO A 76 -27.19 -8.06 25.48
C PRO A 76 -25.83 -7.44 25.14
N LEU A 77 -25.43 -7.48 23.87
CA LEU A 77 -24.24 -6.80 23.37
C LEU A 77 -24.24 -5.31 23.79
N SER A 78 -23.24 -4.93 24.59
CA SER A 78 -23.16 -3.64 25.27
C SER A 78 -21.74 -3.07 25.19
N VAL A 79 -21.66 -1.76 25.04
CA VAL A 79 -20.39 -1.01 24.94
C VAL A 79 -20.07 -0.31 26.26
N GLU A 80 -18.79 -0.19 26.58
CA GLU A 80 -18.27 0.62 27.68
C GLU A 80 -18.19 2.09 27.26
N LEU A 81 -18.70 3.00 28.08
CA LEU A 81 -18.79 4.42 27.81
C LEU A 81 -18.18 5.21 28.98
N GLY A 82 -17.07 5.91 28.73
CA GLY A 82 -16.28 6.61 29.74
C GLY A 82 -15.04 7.30 29.13
N PRO A 83 -14.07 7.72 29.96
CA PRO A 83 -12.81 8.33 29.51
C PRO A 83 -11.88 7.29 28.88
N GLY A 84 -11.15 7.68 27.81
CA GLY A 84 -10.27 6.81 27.03
C GLY A 84 -10.89 6.31 25.72
N LEU A 85 -12.08 6.80 25.36
CA LEU A 85 -12.73 6.49 24.08
C LEU A 85 -12.12 7.25 22.90
N MET A 86 -11.61 8.47 23.15
CA MET A 86 -10.95 9.30 22.14
C MET A 86 -9.53 8.82 21.86
N GLU A 87 -9.02 9.06 20.65
CA GLU A 87 -7.71 8.57 20.17
C GLU A 87 -7.62 7.02 20.04
N THR A 88 -8.55 6.27 20.63
CA THR A 88 -8.62 4.80 20.59
C THR A 88 -9.24 4.26 19.29
N ILE A 89 -8.75 3.09 18.87
CA ILE A 89 -9.16 2.36 17.68
C ILE A 89 -9.71 1.00 18.10
N TYR A 90 -10.98 0.76 17.80
CA TYR A 90 -11.77 -0.40 18.19
C TYR A 90 -12.04 -1.37 17.03
N ASP A 91 -12.31 -2.64 17.32
CA ASP A 91 -12.99 -3.56 16.40
C ASP A 91 -14.53 -3.39 16.43
N GLY A 92 -15.26 -4.19 15.67
CA GLY A 92 -16.72 -4.12 15.60
C GLY A 92 -17.46 -4.39 16.91
N ILE A 93 -16.83 -5.08 17.87
CA ILE A 93 -17.37 -5.38 19.21
C ILE A 93 -16.68 -4.58 20.33
N GLN A 94 -16.03 -3.46 19.97
CA GLN A 94 -15.39 -2.50 20.88
C GLN A 94 -14.13 -2.99 21.61
N ARG A 95 -13.38 -3.95 21.08
CA ARG A 95 -12.05 -4.28 21.62
C ARG A 95 -10.95 -3.38 21.01
N PRO A 96 -10.03 -2.80 21.79
CA PRO A 96 -9.02 -1.88 21.28
C PRO A 96 -7.91 -2.63 20.54
N LEU A 97 -7.75 -2.34 19.24
CA LEU A 97 -6.82 -3.07 18.37
C LEU A 97 -5.34 -2.93 18.78
N LYS A 98 -4.97 -1.78 19.36
CA LYS A 98 -3.63 -1.53 19.91
C LYS A 98 -3.35 -2.49 21.07
N THR A 99 -4.23 -2.54 22.07
CA THR A 99 -4.10 -3.42 23.23
C THR A 99 -4.15 -4.90 22.85
N ILE A 100 -4.98 -5.28 21.86
CA ILE A 100 -4.97 -6.65 21.31
C ILE A 100 -3.58 -7.03 20.78
N LYS A 101 -2.95 -6.16 19.98
CA LYS A 101 -1.60 -6.36 19.44
C LYS A 101 -0.55 -6.42 20.56
N ASP A 102 -0.66 -5.55 21.54
CA ASP A 102 0.30 -5.46 22.66
C ASP A 102 0.17 -6.66 23.62
N ILE A 103 -1.02 -7.25 23.78
CA ILE A 103 -1.24 -8.50 24.53
C ILE A 103 -0.81 -9.72 23.72
N SER A 104 -1.19 -9.82 22.44
CA SER A 104 -0.91 -11.00 21.61
C SER A 104 0.54 -11.07 21.12
N GLN A 105 1.26 -9.95 21.14
CA GLN A 105 2.55 -9.74 20.47
C GLN A 105 2.54 -10.18 18.99
N SER A 106 1.36 -10.12 18.37
CA SER A 106 1.07 -10.62 17.02
C SER A 106 0.39 -9.56 16.17
N ILE A 107 0.58 -9.66 14.86
CA ILE A 107 -0.13 -8.85 13.86
C ILE A 107 -1.54 -9.38 13.55
N TYR A 108 -1.87 -10.58 14.01
CA TYR A 108 -3.21 -11.17 13.92
C TYR A 108 -3.96 -11.01 15.24
N ILE A 109 -5.28 -10.83 15.15
CA ILE A 109 -6.19 -10.89 16.31
C ILE A 109 -6.42 -12.37 16.65
N PRO A 110 -6.02 -12.87 17.82
CA PRO A 110 -6.34 -14.24 18.22
C PRO A 110 -7.84 -14.40 18.42
N ARG A 111 -8.39 -15.57 18.10
CA ARG A 111 -9.78 -15.92 18.44
C ARG A 111 -9.91 -16.05 19.95
N GLY A 112 -11.08 -15.72 20.48
CA GLY A 112 -11.36 -15.78 21.92
C GLY A 112 -10.64 -14.71 22.75
N ILE A 113 -9.95 -13.75 22.13
CA ILE A 113 -9.22 -12.73 22.89
C ILE A 113 -10.20 -11.74 23.56
N ASP A 114 -10.29 -11.85 24.88
CA ASP A 114 -11.03 -10.91 25.72
C ASP A 114 -10.08 -9.77 26.14
N ALA A 115 -10.47 -8.53 25.83
CA ALA A 115 -9.67 -7.34 26.10
C ALA A 115 -10.62 -6.17 26.43
N PRO A 116 -10.44 -5.46 27.57
CA PRO A 116 -11.37 -4.43 28.00
C PRO A 116 -11.39 -3.25 27.03
N ALA A 117 -12.54 -2.62 26.84
CA ALA A 117 -12.70 -1.52 25.90
C ALA A 117 -12.02 -0.23 26.39
N LEU A 118 -11.96 -0.04 27.72
CA LEU A 118 -11.19 1.01 28.39
C LEU A 118 -10.02 0.39 29.18
N SER A 119 -8.83 0.99 29.11
CA SER A 119 -7.68 0.54 29.91
C SER A 119 -7.93 0.80 31.40
N ARG A 120 -7.60 -0.18 32.24
CA ARG A 120 -7.71 -0.10 33.70
C ARG A 120 -6.44 0.45 34.36
N ASP A 121 -5.34 0.51 33.62
CA ASP A 121 -4.03 0.95 34.10
C ASP A 121 -3.86 2.48 34.03
N ILE A 122 -4.58 3.12 33.10
CA ILE A 122 -4.54 4.58 32.92
C ILE A 122 -5.30 5.26 34.07
N LYS A 123 -4.60 6.15 34.76
CA LYS A 123 -5.18 7.06 35.76
C LYS A 123 -5.61 8.37 35.13
N TRP A 124 -6.79 8.83 35.53
CA TRP A 124 -7.39 10.08 35.07
C TRP A 124 -7.53 11.06 36.22
N ASN A 125 -7.26 12.34 35.95
CA ASN A 125 -7.45 13.41 36.90
C ASN A 125 -8.95 13.75 37.01
N PHE A 126 -9.59 13.21 38.05
CA PHE A 126 -11.00 13.43 38.36
C PHE A 126 -11.20 14.78 39.06
N THR A 127 -12.22 15.50 38.62
CA THR A 127 -12.76 16.68 39.31
C THR A 127 -14.24 16.44 39.61
N PRO A 128 -14.66 16.36 40.89
CA PRO A 128 -16.07 16.20 41.23
C PRO A 128 -16.87 17.43 40.80
N GLY A 129 -18.14 17.22 40.47
CA GLY A 129 -19.04 18.24 39.96
C GLY A 129 -19.56 19.19 41.05
N LYS A 130 -20.73 19.79 40.80
CA LYS A 130 -21.38 20.71 41.76
C LYS A 130 -22.11 20.00 42.92
N TYR A 131 -22.21 18.68 42.87
CA TYR A 131 -23.00 17.88 43.80
C TYR A 131 -22.26 17.61 45.12
N VAL A 132 -23.03 17.55 46.20
CA VAL A 132 -22.57 17.28 47.57
C VAL A 132 -23.23 16.00 48.09
N VAL A 133 -22.59 15.35 49.06
CA VAL A 133 -23.20 14.22 49.79
C VAL A 133 -24.52 14.68 50.44
N GLY A 134 -25.60 13.97 50.15
CA GLY A 134 -26.98 14.33 50.52
C GLY A 134 -27.82 14.89 49.37
N ASP A 135 -27.23 15.28 48.24
CA ASP A 135 -27.98 15.72 47.07
C ASP A 135 -28.67 14.54 46.35
N HIS A 136 -29.82 14.83 45.73
CA HIS A 136 -30.49 13.89 44.83
C HIS A 136 -29.88 13.97 43.42
N ILE A 137 -29.69 12.81 42.79
CA ILE A 137 -29.11 12.65 41.46
C ILE A 137 -29.93 11.67 40.61
N SER A 138 -29.90 11.85 39.29
CA SER A 138 -30.70 11.19 38.27
C SER A 138 -29.89 10.84 37.01
N GLY A 139 -30.37 9.88 36.22
CA GLY A 139 -29.67 9.37 35.05
C GLY A 139 -29.39 10.47 34.00
N GLY A 140 -28.12 10.63 33.64
CA GLY A 140 -27.62 11.69 32.75
C GLY A 140 -26.97 12.88 33.47
N ASP A 141 -27.15 13.04 34.78
CA ASP A 141 -26.53 14.11 35.57
C ASP A 141 -24.99 14.03 35.57
N ILE A 142 -24.33 15.19 35.52
CA ILE A 142 -22.85 15.26 35.55
C ILE A 142 -22.36 15.28 37.00
N PHE A 143 -21.91 14.13 37.52
CA PHE A 143 -21.33 14.07 38.87
C PHE A 143 -19.83 14.40 38.92
N GLY A 144 -19.15 14.45 37.76
CA GLY A 144 -17.76 14.92 37.67
C GLY A 144 -17.26 15.13 36.24
N SER A 145 -16.06 15.67 36.13
CA SER A 145 -15.37 15.95 34.87
C SER A 145 -13.91 15.47 34.90
N ILE A 146 -13.40 15.09 33.73
CA ILE A 146 -12.05 14.60 33.50
C ILE A 146 -11.43 15.36 32.33
N PHE A 147 -10.15 15.68 32.42
CA PHE A 147 -9.36 16.12 31.26
C PHE A 147 -8.93 14.87 30.47
N GLU A 148 -9.53 14.63 29.30
CA GLU A 148 -9.18 13.49 28.45
C GLU A 148 -8.04 13.85 27.49
N ASN A 149 -8.16 14.97 26.77
CA ASN A 149 -7.11 15.47 25.89
C ASN A 149 -7.26 16.98 25.62
N SER A 150 -6.35 17.57 24.82
CA SER A 150 -6.32 19.01 24.57
C SER A 150 -7.41 19.57 23.64
N LEU A 151 -8.22 18.72 22.99
CA LEU A 151 -9.45 19.10 22.28
C LEU A 151 -10.72 18.80 23.09
N LEU A 152 -10.66 17.81 23.97
CA LEU A 152 -11.71 17.44 24.92
C LEU A 152 -11.19 17.60 26.36
N ASP A 153 -11.07 18.88 26.72
CA ASP A 153 -10.59 19.39 28.01
C ASP A 153 -11.51 19.05 29.19
N ASN A 154 -12.79 18.81 28.90
CA ASN A 154 -13.83 18.48 29.85
C ASN A 154 -14.70 17.33 29.31
N HIS A 155 -14.22 16.11 29.49
CA HIS A 155 -15.02 14.89 29.36
C HIS A 155 -15.93 14.77 30.60
N LYS A 156 -17.24 14.72 30.37
CA LYS A 156 -18.26 14.78 31.42
C LYS A 156 -18.69 13.38 31.83
N ILE A 157 -18.49 13.04 33.10
CA ILE A 157 -18.87 11.74 33.65
C ILE A 157 -20.34 11.80 34.07
N LEU A 158 -21.15 10.95 33.43
CA LEU A 158 -22.61 10.97 33.51
C LEU A 158 -23.11 9.81 34.37
N LEU A 159 -24.09 10.04 35.23
CA LEU A 159 -24.78 8.94 35.91
C LEU A 159 -25.53 8.07 34.86
N PRO A 160 -25.52 6.72 34.94
CA PRO A 160 -26.19 5.88 33.96
C PRO A 160 -27.69 6.20 33.81
N PRO A 161 -28.28 6.24 32.59
CA PRO A 161 -29.64 6.75 32.37
C PRO A 161 -30.80 6.05 33.11
N ARG A 162 -30.57 4.89 33.73
CA ARG A 162 -31.55 4.15 34.56
C ARG A 162 -31.34 4.33 36.07
N ALA A 163 -30.22 4.90 36.48
CA ALA A 163 -29.88 5.14 37.87
C ALA A 163 -30.50 6.45 38.38
N ARG A 164 -30.78 6.49 39.68
CA ARG A 164 -31.27 7.67 40.43
C ARG A 164 -31.09 7.38 41.91
N GLY A 165 -31.07 8.42 42.75
CA GLY A 165 -31.10 8.27 44.20
C GLY A 165 -30.51 9.46 44.93
N THR A 166 -29.98 9.23 46.12
CA THR A 166 -29.31 10.25 46.95
C THR A 166 -27.84 9.90 47.12
N ILE A 167 -26.94 10.86 46.91
CA ILE A 167 -25.50 10.63 46.99
C ILE A 167 -25.10 10.40 48.45
N THR A 168 -24.60 9.21 48.78
CA THR A 168 -24.10 8.86 50.13
C THR A 168 -22.60 9.08 50.25
N TRP A 169 -21.86 9.00 49.14
CA TRP A 169 -20.43 9.28 49.07
C TRP A 169 -20.02 9.69 47.64
N ILE A 170 -19.03 10.56 47.54
CA ILE A 170 -18.41 10.97 46.27
C ILE A 170 -16.89 11.10 46.47
N ALA A 171 -16.12 10.71 45.46
CA ALA A 171 -14.67 10.83 45.50
C ALA A 171 -14.22 12.32 45.50
N PRO A 172 -13.16 12.68 46.26
CA PRO A 172 -12.51 13.98 46.12
C PRO A 172 -11.79 14.13 44.77
N ALA A 173 -11.29 15.32 44.46
CA ALA A 173 -10.44 15.52 43.29
C ALA A 173 -9.10 14.79 43.44
N GLY A 174 -8.66 14.08 42.39
CA GLY A 174 -7.44 13.26 42.42
C GLY A 174 -7.28 12.34 41.21
N GLU A 175 -6.25 11.49 41.23
CA GLU A 175 -5.98 10.50 40.19
C GLU A 175 -6.60 9.14 40.53
N TYR A 176 -7.49 8.65 39.65
CA TYR A 176 -8.20 7.38 39.80
C TYR A 176 -8.18 6.61 38.47
N THR A 177 -8.19 5.28 38.52
CA THR A 177 -8.42 4.42 37.34
C THR A 177 -9.90 4.34 36.96
N VAL A 178 -10.18 3.83 35.76
CA VAL A 178 -11.55 3.78 35.19
C VAL A 178 -12.51 2.88 36.02
N ASP A 179 -12.00 1.83 36.67
CA ASP A 179 -12.78 0.93 37.54
C ASP A 179 -12.99 1.47 38.96
N GLU A 180 -12.21 2.46 39.41
CA GLU A 180 -12.32 2.95 40.78
C GLU A 180 -13.68 3.63 41.03
N LYS A 181 -14.31 3.24 42.14
CA LYS A 181 -15.57 3.82 42.62
C LYS A 181 -15.38 5.31 42.88
N VAL A 182 -16.10 6.13 42.10
CA VAL A 182 -16.11 7.61 42.23
C VAL A 182 -17.40 8.13 42.85
N LEU A 183 -18.47 7.33 42.91
CA LEU A 183 -19.76 7.71 43.48
C LEU A 183 -20.46 6.51 44.16
N GLU A 184 -21.14 6.78 45.28
CA GLU A 184 -22.11 5.88 45.91
C GLU A 184 -23.47 6.57 45.96
N VAL A 185 -24.52 5.87 45.52
CA VAL A 185 -25.89 6.39 45.51
C VAL A 185 -26.83 5.39 46.19
N GLU A 186 -27.67 5.88 47.09
CA GLU A 186 -28.71 5.09 47.76
C GLU A 186 -30.09 5.36 47.14
N PHE A 187 -30.82 4.29 46.81
CA PHE A 187 -32.19 4.35 46.31
C PHE A 187 -33.01 3.18 46.87
N ASP A 188 -34.21 3.48 47.42
CA ASP A 188 -35.09 2.52 48.08
C ASP A 188 -34.40 1.59 49.12
N GLY A 189 -33.36 2.11 49.80
CA GLY A 189 -32.54 1.39 50.78
C GLY A 189 -31.45 0.50 50.21
N VAL A 190 -31.29 0.44 48.88
CA VAL A 190 -30.21 -0.26 48.19
C VAL A 190 -29.12 0.75 47.81
N LYS A 191 -27.88 0.45 48.21
CA LYS A 191 -26.70 1.21 47.80
C LYS A 191 -26.13 0.66 46.49
N SER A 192 -25.85 1.56 45.56
CA SER A 192 -25.28 1.24 44.24
C SER A 192 -24.01 2.06 44.02
N ASP A 193 -22.97 1.38 43.55
CA ASP A 193 -21.64 1.95 43.31
C ASP A 193 -21.47 2.29 41.83
N TYR A 194 -20.87 3.44 41.54
CA TYR A 194 -20.57 3.88 40.17
C TYR A 194 -19.10 4.31 40.04
N SER A 195 -18.47 3.83 38.97
CA SER A 195 -17.12 4.16 38.55
C SER A 195 -17.13 5.26 37.46
N MET A 196 -16.02 5.48 36.77
CA MET A 196 -15.91 6.52 35.73
C MET A 196 -16.61 6.17 34.41
N TYR A 197 -17.07 4.93 34.25
CA TYR A 197 -17.67 4.43 33.03
C TYR A 197 -18.98 3.67 33.33
N HIS A 198 -19.78 3.46 32.29
CA HIS A 198 -20.91 2.54 32.35
C HIS A 198 -21.03 1.71 31.08
N THR A 199 -21.67 0.55 31.18
CA THR A 199 -22.07 -0.23 30.00
C THR A 199 -23.42 0.22 29.46
N TRP A 200 -23.60 0.17 28.14
CA TRP A 200 -24.89 0.45 27.49
C TRP A 200 -25.14 -0.46 26.28
N PRO A 201 -26.34 -1.07 26.14
CA PRO A 201 -26.67 -1.98 25.04
C PRO A 201 -26.72 -1.27 23.68
N VAL A 202 -25.94 -1.75 22.70
CA VAL A 202 -25.74 -1.06 21.40
C VAL A 202 -27.02 -0.97 20.56
N ARG A 203 -27.93 -1.94 20.73
CA ARG A 203 -29.21 -2.02 20.02
C ARG A 203 -30.28 -1.07 20.58
N VAL A 204 -30.05 -0.45 21.75
CA VAL A 204 -31.01 0.48 22.38
C VAL A 204 -30.49 1.91 22.25
N PRO A 205 -31.24 2.85 21.63
CA PRO A 205 -30.82 4.24 21.57
C PRO A 205 -30.73 4.83 22.97
N ARG A 206 -29.68 5.62 23.23
CA ARG A 206 -29.51 6.32 24.50
C ARG A 206 -30.61 7.38 24.65
N PRO A 207 -31.36 7.39 25.77
CA PRO A 207 -32.54 8.25 25.92
C PRO A 207 -32.15 9.73 26.08
N VAL A 208 -33.04 10.60 25.61
CA VAL A 208 -32.92 12.07 25.62
C VAL A 208 -34.14 12.70 26.30
N ALA A 209 -34.04 13.95 26.75
CA ALA A 209 -35.17 14.67 27.34
C ALA A 209 -36.18 15.09 26.26
N GLU A 210 -35.69 15.68 25.16
CA GLU A 210 -36.51 16.15 24.04
C GLU A 210 -35.70 16.12 22.72
N LYS A 211 -36.31 15.72 21.60
CA LYS A 211 -35.72 15.91 20.25
C LYS A 211 -36.06 17.33 19.75
N LEU A 212 -35.04 18.08 19.34
CA LEU A 212 -35.16 19.44 18.80
C LEU A 212 -35.08 19.45 17.28
N SER A 213 -35.64 20.49 16.65
CA SER A 213 -35.38 20.76 15.23
C SER A 213 -33.94 21.24 15.03
N ALA A 214 -33.24 20.69 14.05
CA ALA A 214 -31.89 21.11 13.68
C ALA A 214 -31.94 22.34 12.76
N ASP A 215 -31.34 23.43 13.22
CA ASP A 215 -31.44 24.81 12.71
C ASP A 215 -30.09 25.44 12.33
N TYR A 216 -28.99 24.77 12.66
CA TYR A 216 -27.60 25.23 12.47
C TYR A 216 -26.87 24.35 11.44
N PRO A 217 -26.11 24.92 10.48
CA PRO A 217 -25.49 24.14 9.41
C PRO A 217 -24.32 23.28 9.88
N LEU A 218 -24.25 22.06 9.35
CA LEU A 218 -23.05 21.24 9.35
C LEU A 218 -22.18 21.74 8.19
N LEU A 219 -21.23 22.64 8.49
CA LEU A 219 -20.29 23.15 7.49
C LEU A 219 -19.31 22.04 7.13
N THR A 220 -19.14 21.79 5.83
CA THR A 220 -18.24 20.76 5.27
C THR A 220 -16.94 21.37 4.73
N GLY A 221 -16.93 22.67 4.43
CA GLY A 221 -15.84 23.35 3.77
C GLY A 221 -15.80 23.17 2.25
N GLN A 222 -16.76 22.45 1.67
CA GLN A 222 -16.88 22.22 0.23
C GLN A 222 -17.99 23.10 -0.36
N ARG A 223 -17.66 23.96 -1.34
CA ARG A 223 -18.55 24.98 -1.94
C ARG A 223 -19.89 24.41 -2.38
N VAL A 224 -19.88 23.32 -3.14
CA VAL A 224 -21.11 22.67 -3.65
C VAL A 224 -21.98 22.07 -2.54
N LEU A 225 -21.37 21.54 -1.46
CA LEU A 225 -22.10 20.96 -0.33
C LEU A 225 -22.73 22.06 0.51
N ASP A 226 -21.94 23.04 0.95
CA ASP A 226 -22.38 24.08 1.88
C ASP A 226 -23.33 25.11 1.22
N ALA A 227 -23.31 25.24 -0.12
CA ALA A 227 -24.22 26.12 -0.87
C ALA A 227 -25.43 25.40 -1.48
N LEU A 228 -25.23 24.36 -2.30
CA LEU A 228 -26.33 23.79 -3.09
C LEU A 228 -27.10 22.71 -2.34
N PHE A 229 -26.43 21.90 -1.50
CA PHE A 229 -27.02 20.73 -0.85
C PHE A 229 -26.71 20.66 0.66
N PRO A 230 -26.91 21.74 1.43
CA PRO A 230 -26.39 21.84 2.79
C PRO A 230 -27.03 20.86 3.76
N CYS A 231 -26.25 20.44 4.75
CA CYS A 231 -26.69 19.62 5.87
C CYS A 231 -26.74 20.44 7.17
N VAL A 232 -27.38 19.90 8.20
CA VAL A 232 -27.55 20.51 9.53
C VAL A 232 -26.84 19.68 10.59
N GLN A 233 -26.42 20.31 11.69
CA GLN A 233 -25.93 19.59 12.86
C GLN A 233 -27.09 18.81 13.51
N GLY A 234 -27.00 17.48 13.47
CA GLY A 234 -28.13 16.58 13.77
C GLY A 234 -28.83 16.01 12.53
N GLY A 235 -28.33 16.27 11.32
CA GLY A 235 -28.95 15.85 10.06
C GLY A 235 -28.58 14.44 9.58
N THR A 236 -29.35 13.92 8.62
CA THR A 236 -29.07 12.63 7.95
C THR A 236 -28.73 12.82 6.48
N THR A 237 -27.54 12.33 6.08
CA THR A 237 -26.98 12.48 4.73
C THR A 237 -26.58 11.13 4.13
N CYS A 238 -26.98 10.91 2.88
CA CYS A 238 -26.53 9.82 2.04
C CYS A 238 -25.48 10.31 1.04
N ILE A 239 -24.36 9.59 0.89
CA ILE A 239 -23.38 9.76 -0.18
C ILE A 239 -23.35 8.48 -1.04
N PRO A 240 -24.24 8.33 -2.04
CA PRO A 240 -24.20 7.21 -2.96
C PRO A 240 -23.25 7.49 -4.11
N GLY A 241 -22.40 6.51 -4.43
CA GLY A 241 -21.49 6.59 -5.55
C GLY A 241 -20.73 5.30 -5.79
N ALA A 242 -20.42 5.02 -7.06
CA ALA A 242 -19.57 3.89 -7.42
C ALA A 242 -18.16 4.02 -6.80
N PHE A 243 -17.43 2.91 -6.74
CA PHE A 243 -16.03 2.87 -6.31
C PHE A 243 -15.16 3.87 -7.10
N GLY A 244 -14.21 4.51 -6.43
CA GLY A 244 -13.32 5.52 -7.02
C GLY A 244 -13.97 6.87 -7.37
N CYS A 245 -15.24 7.12 -7.02
CA CYS A 245 -15.89 8.42 -7.31
C CYS A 245 -15.53 9.53 -6.31
N GLY A 246 -14.81 9.23 -5.22
CA GLY A 246 -14.39 10.22 -4.21
C GLY A 246 -15.19 10.23 -2.90
N LYS A 247 -15.96 9.17 -2.58
CA LYS A 247 -16.70 9.06 -1.31
C LYS A 247 -15.79 9.27 -0.10
N THR A 248 -14.72 8.48 0.00
CA THR A 248 -13.72 8.53 1.07
C THR A 248 -13.05 9.90 1.19
N VAL A 249 -12.82 10.59 0.06
CA VAL A 249 -12.24 11.96 0.04
C VAL A 249 -13.21 12.98 0.65
N ILE A 250 -14.52 12.86 0.40
CA ILE A 250 -15.54 13.71 1.03
C ILE A 250 -15.67 13.37 2.52
N SER A 251 -15.71 12.08 2.88
CA SER A 251 -15.69 11.61 4.28
C SER A 251 -14.50 12.16 5.05
N GLN A 252 -13.29 12.07 4.47
CA GLN A 252 -12.04 12.56 5.07
C GLN A 252 -11.99 14.09 5.17
N SER A 253 -12.49 14.81 4.15
CA SER A 253 -12.61 16.28 4.17
C SER A 253 -13.59 16.73 5.25
N LEU A 254 -14.69 16.01 5.46
CA LEU A 254 -15.62 16.25 6.57
C LEU A 254 -14.94 16.03 7.93
N SER A 255 -14.13 14.98 8.10
CA SER A 255 -13.34 14.75 9.32
C SER A 255 -12.31 15.86 9.60
N LYS A 256 -11.66 16.38 8.54
CA LYS A 256 -10.72 17.51 8.64
C LYS A 256 -11.42 18.81 9.05
N TYR A 257 -12.46 19.19 8.31
CA TYR A 257 -12.95 20.57 8.28
C TYR A 257 -14.33 20.79 8.90
N SER A 258 -15.06 19.75 9.28
CA SER A 258 -16.39 19.96 9.87
C SER A 258 -16.34 20.66 11.23
N ASN A 259 -17.39 21.47 11.46
CA ASN A 259 -17.67 22.16 12.71
C ASN A 259 -18.18 21.23 13.83
N SER A 260 -17.79 19.95 13.79
CA SER A 260 -18.13 18.91 14.77
C SER A 260 -17.14 18.93 15.95
N ASP A 261 -17.64 18.75 17.16
CA ASP A 261 -16.81 18.53 18.36
C ASP A 261 -16.10 17.17 18.34
N ALA A 262 -16.75 16.14 17.76
CA ALA A 262 -16.30 14.75 17.78
C ALA A 262 -16.69 13.99 16.49
N ILE A 263 -15.88 13.00 16.09
CA ILE A 263 -16.02 12.22 14.83
C ILE A 263 -15.88 10.71 15.08
N ILE A 264 -16.65 9.87 14.37
CA ILE A 264 -16.60 8.38 14.46
C ILE A 264 -16.52 7.74 13.05
N TYR A 265 -15.65 6.73 12.79
CA TYR A 265 -15.32 6.20 11.43
C TYR A 265 -14.83 4.69 11.38
N VAL A 266 -14.77 3.97 10.23
CA VAL A 266 -14.73 2.45 10.07
C VAL A 266 -13.84 1.89 8.88
N GLY A 267 -13.21 0.67 8.89
CA GLY A 267 -12.34 0.09 7.78
C GLY A 267 -11.41 -1.21 7.97
N CYS A 268 -10.37 -1.53 7.11
CA CYS A 268 -9.92 -2.92 6.64
C CYS A 268 -8.38 -3.47 6.62
N PHE A 269 -8.10 -4.70 6.01
CA PHE A 269 -6.89 -5.56 5.50
C PHE A 269 -5.58 -6.07 6.33
N ALA A 270 -4.42 -6.54 5.72
CA ALA A 270 -3.38 -7.58 6.24
C ALA A 270 -1.78 -7.47 5.98
N LYS A 271 -0.94 -8.53 5.64
CA LYS A 271 0.62 -8.59 5.60
C LYS A 271 1.34 -9.34 4.38
N GLY A 272 2.59 -9.88 4.47
CA GLY A 272 3.45 -10.71 3.50
C GLY A 272 4.15 -10.29 2.11
N THR A 273 5.33 -9.59 1.96
CA THR A 273 6.21 -9.47 0.69
C THR A 273 7.58 -8.68 0.83
N GLN A 274 8.29 -8.28 -0.27
CA GLN A 274 9.62 -7.57 -0.35
C GLN A 274 9.74 -6.54 -1.53
N VAL A 275 10.56 -5.46 -1.44
CA VAL A 275 10.77 -4.42 -2.49
C VAL A 275 12.21 -3.86 -2.55
N MET A 276 12.63 -3.33 -3.71
CA MET A 276 13.92 -2.64 -3.92
C MET A 276 13.81 -1.11 -3.73
N MET A 277 14.67 -0.56 -2.90
CA MET A 277 14.75 0.87 -2.57
C MET A 277 15.50 1.67 -3.65
N ALA A 278 15.36 2.99 -3.65
CA ALA A 278 16.01 3.88 -4.61
C ALA A 278 17.55 3.86 -4.51
N ASP A 279 18.11 3.56 -3.33
CA ASP A 279 19.55 3.48 -3.10
C ASP A 279 20.20 2.16 -3.57
N GLY A 280 19.39 1.18 -3.98
CA GLY A 280 19.81 -0.16 -4.42
C GLY A 280 19.64 -1.26 -3.37
N SER A 281 19.34 -0.93 -2.11
CA SER A 281 19.03 -1.92 -1.07
C SER A 281 17.71 -2.65 -1.35
N ASP A 282 17.56 -3.86 -0.82
CA ASP A 282 16.29 -4.60 -0.81
C ASP A 282 15.74 -4.61 0.62
N LYS A 283 14.45 -4.30 0.79
CA LYS A 283 13.81 -4.10 2.09
C LYS A 283 12.40 -4.70 2.09
N SER A 284 12.01 -5.30 3.22
CA SER A 284 10.69 -5.92 3.36
C SER A 284 9.58 -4.89 3.19
N ILE A 285 8.49 -5.28 2.55
CA ILE A 285 7.37 -4.38 2.26
C ILE A 285 6.54 -4.06 3.53
N GLU A 286 6.65 -4.87 4.59
CA GLU A 286 6.27 -4.50 5.97
C GLU A 286 6.98 -3.25 6.45
N ASP A 287 8.30 -3.24 6.24
CA ASP A 287 9.29 -2.45 6.97
C ASP A 287 9.61 -1.13 6.28
N ILE A 288 9.23 -0.99 5.00
CA ILE A 288 9.31 0.25 4.24
C ILE A 288 8.33 1.28 4.82
N GLN A 289 8.78 2.53 4.89
CA GLN A 289 8.12 3.62 5.60
C GLN A 289 7.73 4.77 4.64
N LEU A 290 6.79 5.60 5.07
CA LEU A 290 6.40 6.80 4.33
C LEU A 290 7.58 7.78 4.25
N GLY A 291 7.74 8.44 3.11
CA GLY A 291 8.88 9.36 2.88
C GLY A 291 10.20 8.68 2.48
N GLU A 292 10.32 7.35 2.57
CA GLU A 292 11.44 6.64 1.94
C GLU A 292 11.32 6.67 0.41
N ASN A 293 12.43 6.50 -0.32
CA ASN A 293 12.41 6.47 -1.78
C ASN A 293 12.56 5.04 -2.30
N VAL A 294 11.66 4.63 -3.19
CA VAL A 294 11.68 3.37 -3.96
C VAL A 294 12.04 3.64 -5.41
N MET A 295 12.42 2.59 -6.16
CA MET A 295 12.74 2.74 -7.57
C MET A 295 11.47 2.94 -8.42
N GLY A 296 11.46 3.96 -9.28
CA GLY A 296 10.41 4.18 -10.27
C GLY A 296 10.58 3.34 -11.54
N LYS A 297 9.49 3.19 -12.30
CA LYS A 297 9.47 2.56 -13.62
C LYS A 297 10.59 3.03 -14.56
N ASP A 298 10.84 4.33 -14.54
CA ASP A 298 11.81 5.04 -15.37
C ASP A 298 13.23 5.05 -14.76
N GLY A 299 13.47 4.23 -13.73
CA GLY A 299 14.75 4.15 -13.02
C GLY A 299 15.11 5.42 -12.22
N THR A 300 14.15 6.31 -11.99
CA THR A 300 14.31 7.51 -11.14
C THR A 300 13.80 7.24 -9.72
N PRO A 301 14.27 7.97 -8.69
CA PRO A 301 13.83 7.75 -7.31
C PRO A 301 12.42 8.32 -7.11
N ARG A 302 11.53 7.57 -6.47
CA ARG A 302 10.15 8.01 -6.20
C ARG A 302 9.80 7.78 -4.74
N THR A 303 9.26 8.81 -4.08
CA THR A 303 8.92 8.75 -2.66
C THR A 303 7.67 7.90 -2.40
N VAL A 304 7.72 7.09 -1.36
CA VAL A 304 6.59 6.28 -0.86
C VAL A 304 5.56 7.19 -0.19
N ILE A 305 4.31 7.09 -0.63
CA ILE A 305 3.20 7.92 -0.12
C ILE A 305 2.15 7.10 0.63
N SER A 306 1.92 5.83 0.29
CA SER A 306 1.16 4.90 1.15
C SER A 306 1.56 3.44 0.92
N LEU A 307 1.08 2.50 1.75
CA LEU A 307 1.63 1.14 1.88
C LEU A 307 0.54 0.05 1.91
N PRO A 308 -0.05 -0.34 0.76
CA PRO A 308 -1.14 -1.32 0.69
C PRO A 308 -0.73 -2.77 1.04
N ARG A 309 -1.64 -3.54 1.67
CA ARG A 309 -1.46 -4.86 2.33
C ARG A 309 -2.75 -5.72 2.24
N GLY A 310 -2.72 -7.05 2.30
CA GLY A 310 -3.91 -7.92 2.07
C GLY A 310 -3.66 -9.44 2.01
N LYS A 311 -4.60 -10.24 1.48
CA LYS A 311 -4.47 -11.70 1.22
C LYS A 311 -5.19 -12.09 -0.08
N GLU A 312 -4.63 -13.02 -0.88
CA GLU A 312 -5.23 -13.48 -2.14
C GLU A 312 -4.64 -14.82 -2.66
N THR A 313 -5.27 -15.45 -3.66
CA THR A 313 -4.62 -16.52 -4.46
C THR A 313 -3.31 -16.01 -5.06
N MET A 314 -2.20 -16.71 -4.82
CA MET A 314 -0.89 -16.26 -5.28
C MET A 314 -0.44 -16.90 -6.60
N TYR A 315 0.42 -16.18 -7.30
CA TYR A 315 1.10 -16.57 -8.53
C TYR A 315 2.58 -16.24 -8.36
N GLU A 316 3.44 -17.25 -8.50
CA GLU A 316 4.88 -17.05 -8.60
C GLU A 316 5.25 -16.70 -10.05
N VAL A 317 6.00 -15.63 -10.20
CA VAL A 317 6.57 -15.15 -11.45
C VAL A 317 8.03 -15.58 -11.47
N CYS A 318 8.33 -16.64 -12.23
CA CYS A 318 9.69 -17.17 -12.33
C CYS A 318 10.39 -16.56 -13.55
N HIS A 319 11.50 -15.85 -13.38
CA HIS A 319 12.21 -15.19 -14.48
C HIS A 319 13.29 -16.11 -15.07
N SER A 320 13.19 -16.45 -16.35
CA SER A 320 14.17 -17.28 -17.06
C SER A 320 15.05 -16.43 -17.99
N SER A 321 16.34 -16.77 -18.05
CA SER A 321 17.30 -16.07 -18.92
C SER A 321 17.31 -16.67 -20.34
N THR A 322 17.29 -17.99 -20.41
CA THR A 322 17.06 -18.81 -21.61
C THR A 322 15.57 -19.16 -21.76
N LYS A 323 15.22 -19.99 -22.75
CA LYS A 323 13.83 -20.27 -23.14
C LYS A 323 13.53 -21.77 -23.19
N GLY A 324 13.25 -22.36 -22.03
CA GLY A 324 12.58 -23.68 -21.93
C GLY A 324 13.41 -24.85 -21.42
N THR A 325 14.56 -24.62 -20.79
CA THR A 325 15.38 -25.66 -20.14
C THR A 325 16.13 -25.10 -18.91
N THR A 326 16.48 -26.02 -18.01
CA THR A 326 17.03 -25.87 -16.63
C THR A 326 16.16 -25.04 -15.67
N LYS A 327 16.03 -25.55 -14.43
CA LYS A 327 15.16 -25.01 -13.37
C LYS A 327 15.81 -23.90 -12.53
N ASP A 328 16.94 -23.34 -12.96
CA ASP A 328 17.71 -22.44 -12.10
C ASP A 328 17.10 -21.02 -12.04
N THR A 329 16.12 -20.88 -11.15
CA THR A 329 15.31 -19.69 -10.91
C THR A 329 16.11 -18.61 -10.19
N LEU A 330 16.81 -17.79 -10.97
CA LEU A 330 17.71 -16.76 -10.45
C LEU A 330 16.98 -15.55 -9.84
N MET A 331 15.76 -15.23 -10.29
CA MET A 331 14.93 -14.20 -9.68
C MET A 331 13.44 -14.58 -9.82
N ASN A 332 12.79 -14.86 -8.69
CA ASN A 332 11.35 -15.07 -8.59
C ASN A 332 10.71 -13.96 -7.76
N TYR A 333 9.42 -13.72 -7.96
CA TYR A 333 8.58 -13.04 -6.98
C TYR A 333 7.17 -13.63 -6.93
N VAL A 334 6.50 -13.51 -5.79
CA VAL A 334 5.13 -13.99 -5.60
C VAL A 334 4.19 -12.80 -5.58
N CYS A 335 3.06 -12.90 -6.28
CA CYS A 335 2.10 -11.83 -6.45
C CYS A 335 0.64 -12.30 -6.45
N SER A 336 -0.29 -11.42 -6.10
CA SER A 336 -1.73 -11.72 -6.02
C SER A 336 -2.39 -11.94 -7.39
N GLY A 337 -3.46 -12.75 -7.47
CA GLY A 337 -4.15 -13.06 -8.73
C GLY A 337 -4.65 -11.85 -9.53
N ASN A 338 -5.03 -10.75 -8.88
CA ASN A 338 -5.47 -9.50 -9.51
C ASN A 338 -4.30 -8.63 -10.04
N HIS A 339 -3.04 -9.05 -9.86
CA HIS A 339 -1.82 -8.29 -10.20
C HIS A 339 -1.62 -8.18 -11.73
N LYS A 340 -1.75 -6.96 -12.28
CA LYS A 340 -1.65 -6.61 -13.73
C LYS A 340 -0.23 -6.69 -14.34
N ILE A 341 0.23 -7.88 -14.72
CA ILE A 341 1.49 -8.13 -15.43
C ILE A 341 1.50 -7.36 -16.77
N VAL A 342 2.46 -6.44 -16.93
CA VAL A 342 2.70 -5.70 -18.17
C VAL A 342 3.54 -6.54 -19.14
N MET A 343 3.02 -6.78 -20.34
CA MET A 343 3.70 -7.54 -21.39
C MET A 343 3.88 -6.72 -22.67
N GLN A 344 4.92 -7.07 -23.42
CA GLN A 344 5.11 -6.68 -24.81
C GLN A 344 5.06 -7.93 -25.68
N THR A 345 4.23 -7.92 -26.73
CA THR A 345 4.16 -8.97 -27.76
C THR A 345 4.68 -8.41 -29.09
N PRO A 346 5.78 -8.92 -29.66
CA PRO A 346 6.31 -8.45 -30.93
C PRO A 346 5.39 -8.87 -32.07
N GLN A 347 5.16 -7.97 -33.03
CA GLN A 347 4.24 -8.25 -34.14
C GLN A 347 4.87 -9.21 -35.15
N GLN A 348 4.58 -10.50 -35.01
CA GLN A 348 5.01 -11.54 -35.96
C GLN A 348 3.92 -11.79 -37.01
N ILE A 349 4.17 -11.32 -38.24
CA ILE A 349 3.29 -11.57 -39.40
C ILE A 349 3.83 -12.78 -40.16
N GLY A 350 3.14 -13.91 -40.04
CA GLY A 350 3.50 -15.17 -40.73
C GLY A 350 2.52 -15.49 -41.84
N ILE A 351 2.99 -15.50 -43.09
CA ILE A 351 2.23 -15.92 -44.28
C ILE A 351 2.49 -17.42 -44.52
N THR A 352 1.43 -18.22 -44.65
CA THR A 352 1.51 -19.65 -44.97
C THR A 352 0.54 -20.03 -46.08
N GLU A 353 0.89 -21.03 -46.89
CA GLU A 353 -0.01 -21.63 -47.87
C GLU A 353 -0.41 -23.03 -47.43
N HIS A 354 -1.68 -23.40 -47.64
CA HIS A 354 -2.18 -24.75 -47.37
C HIS A 354 -3.36 -25.11 -48.28
N GLY A 355 -3.57 -26.41 -48.46
CA GLY A 355 -4.70 -26.97 -49.21
C GLY A 355 -5.71 -27.66 -48.29
N ILE A 356 -7.00 -27.42 -48.52
CA ILE A 356 -8.13 -28.08 -47.82
C ILE A 356 -9.19 -28.39 -48.88
N ASP A 357 -9.70 -29.64 -48.91
CA ASP A 357 -10.70 -30.14 -49.87
C ASP A 357 -10.46 -29.73 -51.33
N GLY A 358 -9.20 -29.88 -51.80
CA GLY A 358 -8.80 -29.57 -53.17
C GLY A 358 -8.68 -28.09 -53.51
N LYS A 359 -8.96 -27.18 -52.56
CA LYS A 359 -8.79 -25.73 -52.70
C LYS A 359 -7.49 -25.26 -52.05
N THR A 360 -6.83 -24.28 -52.67
CA THR A 360 -5.61 -23.64 -52.13
C THR A 360 -5.90 -22.28 -51.51
N TYR A 361 -5.32 -22.05 -50.33
CA TYR A 361 -5.46 -20.82 -49.55
C TYR A 361 -4.09 -20.25 -49.18
N THR A 362 -3.93 -18.94 -49.28
CA THR A 362 -2.84 -18.21 -48.61
C THR A 362 -3.41 -17.56 -47.35
N SER A 363 -2.77 -17.78 -46.21
CA SER A 363 -3.24 -17.34 -44.90
C SER A 363 -2.22 -16.45 -44.21
N VAL A 364 -2.67 -15.28 -43.76
CA VAL A 364 -1.86 -14.34 -42.97
C VAL A 364 -2.21 -14.54 -41.50
N SER A 365 -1.21 -14.92 -40.69
CA SER A 365 -1.34 -14.95 -39.24
C SER A 365 -0.60 -13.79 -38.59
N TYR A 366 -1.24 -13.13 -37.61
CA TYR A 366 -0.77 -11.91 -36.95
C TYR A 366 -1.34 -11.83 -35.52
N PHE A 367 -0.80 -10.96 -34.67
CA PHE A 367 -1.37 -10.69 -33.35
C PHE A 367 -2.25 -9.43 -33.36
N ALA A 368 -3.32 -9.45 -32.56
CA ALA A 368 -4.19 -8.29 -32.33
C ALA A 368 -4.83 -8.36 -30.94
N LEU A 369 -5.05 -7.18 -30.33
CA LEU A 369 -5.83 -7.05 -29.10
C LEU A 369 -7.32 -7.25 -29.40
N ARG A 370 -8.01 -8.06 -28.58
CA ARG A 370 -9.46 -8.32 -28.64
C ARG A 370 -9.97 -8.61 -27.25
N ASP A 371 -11.23 -8.29 -26.99
CA ASP A 371 -11.86 -8.61 -25.72
C ASP A 371 -12.00 -10.13 -25.51
N SER A 372 -11.93 -10.54 -24.25
CA SER A 372 -12.23 -11.89 -23.79
C SER A 372 -13.75 -12.10 -23.73
N GLN A 373 -14.18 -13.36 -23.59
CA GLN A 373 -15.60 -13.68 -23.32
C GLN A 373 -16.08 -13.16 -21.95
N HIS A 374 -15.18 -12.63 -21.14
CA HIS A 374 -15.44 -12.08 -19.81
C HIS A 374 -15.07 -10.58 -19.71
N GLY A 375 -14.97 -9.88 -20.85
CA GLY A 375 -14.93 -8.41 -20.90
C GLY A 375 -13.59 -7.74 -20.57
N TYR A 376 -12.46 -8.44 -20.69
CA TYR A 376 -11.12 -7.87 -20.52
C TYR A 376 -10.26 -8.03 -21.80
N PRO A 377 -9.38 -7.06 -22.13
CA PRO A 377 -8.58 -7.12 -23.35
C PRO A 377 -7.50 -8.19 -23.27
N ILE A 378 -7.35 -8.98 -24.35
CA ILE A 378 -6.29 -9.98 -24.50
C ILE A 378 -5.74 -10.00 -25.92
N VAL A 379 -4.43 -10.18 -26.07
CA VAL A 379 -3.85 -10.44 -27.40
C VAL A 379 -4.23 -11.86 -27.85
N LYS A 380 -4.72 -11.98 -29.09
CA LYS A 380 -4.99 -13.25 -29.76
C LYS A 380 -4.20 -13.33 -31.05
N LYS A 381 -3.71 -14.53 -31.39
CA LYS A 381 -3.24 -14.84 -32.75
C LYS A 381 -4.46 -14.99 -33.65
N LEU A 382 -4.61 -14.08 -34.61
CA LEU A 382 -5.63 -14.14 -35.64
C LEU A 382 -5.03 -14.69 -36.93
N THR A 383 -5.82 -15.46 -37.68
CA THR A 383 -5.47 -15.93 -39.03
C THR A 383 -6.55 -15.45 -39.99
N LYS A 384 -6.14 -14.83 -41.10
CA LYS A 384 -7.04 -14.44 -42.20
C LYS A 384 -6.61 -15.16 -43.48
N SER A 385 -7.50 -16.02 -43.98
CA SER A 385 -7.28 -16.85 -45.16
C SER A 385 -7.91 -16.22 -46.40
N PHE A 386 -7.24 -16.37 -47.55
CA PHE A 386 -7.67 -15.87 -48.86
C PHE A 386 -7.66 -17.03 -49.86
N GLU A 387 -8.79 -17.30 -50.52
CA GLU A 387 -8.95 -18.43 -51.44
C GLU A 387 -8.45 -18.07 -52.85
N HIS A 388 -7.58 -18.91 -53.43
CA HIS A 388 -6.95 -18.63 -54.73
C HIS A 388 -7.96 -18.57 -55.88
N GLN A 389 -9.03 -19.38 -55.83
CA GLN A 389 -10.05 -19.42 -56.88
C GLN A 389 -10.97 -18.19 -56.86
N GLN A 390 -11.25 -17.64 -55.68
CA GLN A 390 -12.09 -16.45 -55.51
C GLN A 390 -11.35 -15.15 -55.90
N HIS A 391 -10.02 -15.11 -55.73
CA HIS A 391 -9.18 -13.94 -55.94
C HIS A 391 -8.33 -13.99 -57.22
N GLY A 392 -8.81 -14.64 -58.29
CA GLY A 392 -8.20 -14.56 -59.62
C GLY A 392 -6.87 -15.31 -59.79
N GLY A 393 -6.59 -16.29 -58.93
CA GLY A 393 -5.36 -17.08 -58.94
C GLY A 393 -4.30 -16.59 -57.94
N LYS A 394 -3.16 -17.30 -57.91
CA LYS A 394 -2.13 -17.13 -56.88
C LYS A 394 -1.53 -15.71 -56.84
N GLU A 395 -1.23 -15.12 -58.00
CA GLU A 395 -0.57 -13.81 -58.07
C GLU A 395 -1.44 -12.66 -57.54
N GLN A 396 -2.71 -12.58 -57.97
CA GLN A 396 -3.65 -11.57 -57.45
C GLN A 396 -4.01 -11.79 -55.97
N THR A 397 -4.03 -13.05 -55.51
CA THR A 397 -4.15 -13.37 -54.09
C THR A 397 -2.97 -12.84 -53.28
N LEU A 398 -1.74 -13.01 -53.77
CA LEU A 398 -0.51 -12.49 -53.12
C LEU A 398 -0.48 -10.96 -53.05
N ILE A 399 -0.92 -10.25 -54.10
CA ILE A 399 -1.05 -8.78 -54.08
C ILE A 399 -2.07 -8.35 -53.00
N THR A 400 -3.22 -9.03 -52.92
CA THR A 400 -4.26 -8.77 -51.93
C THR A 400 -3.76 -9.04 -50.50
N VAL A 401 -2.99 -10.11 -50.31
CA VAL A 401 -2.31 -10.44 -49.06
C VAL A 401 -1.31 -9.35 -48.65
N ASN A 402 -0.46 -8.89 -49.56
CA ASN A 402 0.54 -7.87 -49.27
C ASN A 402 -0.10 -6.52 -48.91
N ASN A 403 -1.19 -6.14 -49.58
CA ASN A 403 -1.99 -4.95 -49.22
C ASN A 403 -2.68 -5.08 -47.85
N PHE A 404 -3.03 -6.29 -47.43
CA PHE A 404 -3.51 -6.52 -46.06
C PHE A 404 -2.38 -6.47 -45.04
N VAL A 405 -1.20 -7.03 -45.34
CA VAL A 405 -0.02 -6.98 -44.47
C VAL A 405 0.44 -5.54 -44.23
N SER A 406 0.49 -4.69 -45.26
CA SER A 406 0.86 -3.28 -45.11
C SER A 406 -0.20 -2.42 -44.40
N SER A 407 -1.42 -2.93 -44.20
CA SER A 407 -2.45 -2.29 -43.37
C SER A 407 -2.33 -2.61 -41.87
N LEU A 408 -1.49 -3.57 -41.49
CA LEU A 408 -1.22 -3.93 -40.10
C LEU A 408 -0.07 -3.07 -39.55
N LYS A 409 -0.22 -2.59 -38.31
CA LYS A 409 0.88 -1.94 -37.57
C LYS A 409 2.02 -2.95 -37.35
N SER A 410 3.25 -2.53 -37.59
CA SER A 410 4.49 -3.30 -37.36
C SER A 410 5.06 -3.14 -35.94
N GLU A 411 4.57 -2.15 -35.18
CA GLU A 411 4.97 -1.88 -33.79
C GLU A 411 4.62 -3.06 -32.85
N PRO A 412 5.44 -3.34 -31.82
CA PRO A 412 5.10 -4.34 -30.82
C PRO A 412 3.89 -3.90 -29.98
N ILE A 413 3.03 -4.85 -29.63
CA ILE A 413 1.81 -4.60 -28.86
C ILE A 413 2.17 -4.59 -27.37
N ASN A 414 2.03 -3.43 -26.72
CA ASN A 414 2.09 -3.30 -25.26
C ASN A 414 0.69 -3.50 -24.67
N TRP A 415 0.56 -4.34 -23.63
CA TRP A 415 -0.71 -4.65 -22.97
C TRP A 415 -0.49 -5.24 -21.58
N ASP A 416 -1.49 -5.15 -20.71
CA ASP A 416 -1.48 -5.72 -19.36
C ASP A 416 -2.47 -6.88 -19.22
N VAL A 417 -2.12 -7.87 -18.40
CA VAL A 417 -3.02 -8.97 -18.01
C VAL A 417 -2.94 -9.21 -16.51
N GLU A 418 -4.08 -9.46 -15.86
CA GLU A 418 -4.07 -9.87 -14.45
C GLU A 418 -3.52 -11.30 -14.33
N ALA A 419 -2.70 -11.59 -13.31
CA ALA A 419 -2.04 -12.88 -13.12
C ALA A 419 -3.01 -14.07 -13.22
N LYS A 420 -4.19 -13.98 -12.59
CA LYS A 420 -5.28 -14.97 -12.64
C LYS A 420 -5.84 -15.23 -14.04
N HIS A 421 -5.67 -14.29 -14.97
CA HIS A 421 -6.10 -14.40 -16.36
C HIS A 421 -4.99 -14.90 -17.28
N TYR A 422 -3.73 -14.96 -16.84
CA TYR A 422 -2.60 -15.44 -17.65
C TYR A 422 -2.81 -16.86 -18.17
N GLU A 423 -3.39 -17.75 -17.36
CA GLU A 423 -3.74 -19.12 -17.76
C GLU A 423 -4.61 -19.17 -19.02
N SER A 424 -5.57 -18.24 -19.17
CA SER A 424 -6.50 -18.18 -20.31
C SER A 424 -5.85 -17.86 -21.66
N LEU A 425 -4.59 -17.40 -21.68
CA LEU A 425 -3.90 -17.01 -22.90
C LEU A 425 -3.47 -18.22 -23.72
N GLY A 426 -3.76 -18.19 -25.02
CA GLY A 426 -3.38 -19.26 -25.95
C GLY A 426 -1.86 -19.45 -26.04
N HIS A 427 -1.41 -20.70 -26.13
CA HIS A 427 0.01 -21.11 -26.10
C HIS A 427 0.93 -20.27 -27.01
N TYR A 428 0.51 -19.93 -28.23
CA TYR A 428 1.28 -19.07 -29.15
C TYR A 428 1.48 -17.63 -28.66
N VAL A 429 0.54 -17.08 -27.88
CA VAL A 429 0.64 -15.73 -27.32
C VAL A 429 1.62 -15.75 -26.13
N LYS A 430 1.50 -16.74 -25.23
CA LYS A 430 2.46 -16.99 -24.15
C LYS A 430 3.88 -17.15 -24.70
N LYS A 431 4.08 -18.00 -25.72
CA LYS A 431 5.41 -18.28 -26.30
C LYS A 431 6.08 -17.08 -26.98
N CYS A 432 5.33 -16.05 -27.40
CA CYS A 432 5.88 -14.88 -28.10
C CYS A 432 5.95 -13.61 -27.24
N SER A 433 5.24 -13.53 -26.12
CA SER A 433 5.24 -12.35 -25.24
C SER A 433 6.39 -12.37 -24.23
N TYR A 434 6.79 -11.19 -23.76
CA TYR A 434 7.84 -11.01 -22.75
C TYR A 434 7.53 -9.81 -21.84
N GLN A 435 8.19 -9.74 -20.69
CA GLN A 435 8.21 -8.56 -19.83
C GLN A 435 9.43 -7.67 -20.18
N LEU A 436 9.46 -6.44 -19.66
CA LEU A 436 10.52 -5.45 -19.89
C LEU A 436 11.16 -5.04 -18.56
N ILE A 437 12.49 -4.94 -18.54
CA ILE A 437 13.31 -4.42 -17.44
C ILE A 437 13.90 -3.07 -17.85
N ASN A 438 13.85 -2.08 -16.96
CA ASN A 438 14.48 -0.77 -17.15
C ASN A 438 15.74 -0.61 -16.28
N PRO A 439 16.79 0.08 -16.79
CA PRO A 439 18.01 0.36 -16.02
C PRO A 439 17.79 1.42 -14.93
N VAL A 440 18.69 1.45 -13.94
CA VAL A 440 18.66 2.42 -12.83
C VAL A 440 19.41 3.69 -13.24
N PHE A 441 18.68 4.80 -13.38
CA PHE A 441 19.20 6.12 -13.71
C PHE A 441 19.51 6.98 -12.47
N HIS A 442 18.91 6.67 -11.32
CA HIS A 442 19.34 7.26 -10.05
C HIS A 442 20.79 6.87 -9.71
N GLN A 443 21.47 7.73 -8.96
CA GLN A 443 22.85 7.53 -8.53
C GLN A 443 22.94 8.00 -7.07
N SER A 444 22.96 7.04 -6.13
CA SER A 444 23.06 7.31 -4.69
C SER A 444 24.47 7.76 -4.28
N GLY A 445 25.49 7.28 -4.99
CA GLY A 445 26.89 7.62 -4.73
C GLY A 445 27.44 7.04 -3.43
N LYS A 446 26.85 5.97 -2.88
CA LYS A 446 27.15 5.45 -1.52
C LYS A 446 28.65 5.21 -1.34
N LEU A 447 29.32 4.55 -2.29
CA LEU A 447 30.77 4.31 -2.23
C LEU A 447 31.58 5.60 -2.18
N ALA A 448 31.19 6.63 -2.94
CA ALA A 448 31.82 7.94 -2.90
C ALA A 448 31.52 8.75 -1.62
N GLN A 449 30.44 8.44 -0.89
CA GLN A 449 30.13 9.03 0.41
C GLN A 449 30.96 8.39 1.53
N GLU A 450 31.13 7.07 1.53
CA GLU A 450 31.96 6.37 2.52
C GLU A 450 33.47 6.68 2.35
N ILE A 451 33.96 6.77 1.11
CA ILE A 451 35.32 7.28 0.83
C ILE A 451 35.51 8.70 1.38
N ALA A 452 34.48 9.55 1.29
CA ALA A 452 34.53 10.91 1.83
C ALA A 452 34.47 10.97 3.37
N SER A 453 33.75 10.05 4.04
CA SER A 453 33.74 10.00 5.51
C SER A 453 35.10 9.54 6.08
N LEU A 454 35.85 8.73 5.33
CA LEU A 454 37.24 8.38 5.60
C LEU A 454 38.25 9.51 5.25
N ASN A 455 37.78 10.69 4.81
CA ASN A 455 38.55 11.87 4.41
C ASN A 455 39.31 11.77 3.07
N TYR A 456 38.86 10.91 2.14
CA TYR A 456 39.43 10.78 0.79
C TYR A 456 38.57 11.50 -0.27
N SER A 457 39.18 11.85 -1.41
CA SER A 457 38.42 12.54 -2.49
C SER A 457 37.45 11.60 -3.20
N LYS A 458 36.25 12.11 -3.46
CA LYS A 458 35.14 11.39 -4.12
C LYS A 458 35.51 10.88 -5.51
N ASP A 459 36.39 11.60 -6.21
CA ASP A 459 36.85 11.28 -7.58
C ASP A 459 37.58 9.93 -7.66
N LYS A 460 38.03 9.39 -6.53
CA LYS A 460 38.73 8.09 -6.44
C LYS A 460 37.77 6.90 -6.35
N ALA A 461 36.45 7.13 -6.22
CA ALA A 461 35.46 6.06 -6.04
C ALA A 461 35.38 5.05 -7.21
N PRO A 462 35.44 5.45 -8.50
CA PRO A 462 35.44 4.48 -9.60
C PRO A 462 36.67 3.58 -9.60
N LEU A 463 37.84 4.15 -9.28
CA LEU A 463 39.10 3.41 -9.19
C LEU A 463 39.09 2.39 -8.04
N LEU A 464 38.49 2.75 -6.90
CA LEU A 464 38.27 1.81 -5.81
C LEU A 464 37.27 0.71 -6.22
N ALA A 465 36.21 1.05 -6.96
CA ALA A 465 35.22 0.09 -7.45
C ALA A 465 35.82 -0.94 -8.42
N TRP A 466 36.78 -0.53 -9.28
CA TRP A 466 37.56 -1.47 -10.10
C TRP A 466 38.37 -2.45 -9.23
N LEU A 467 39.06 -1.96 -8.19
CA LEU A 467 39.79 -2.83 -7.24
C LEU A 467 38.85 -3.79 -6.48
N ILE A 468 37.67 -3.34 -6.04
CA ILE A 468 36.69 -4.19 -5.34
C ILE A 468 36.14 -5.26 -6.32
N GLY A 469 35.81 -4.89 -7.56
CA GLY A 469 35.36 -5.84 -8.59
C GLY A 469 36.42 -6.88 -8.93
N PHE A 470 37.68 -6.46 -9.06
CA PHE A 470 38.81 -7.36 -9.29
C PHE A 470 39.05 -8.30 -8.09
N TRP A 471 38.98 -7.81 -6.85
CA TRP A 471 39.09 -8.63 -5.64
C TRP A 471 37.98 -9.66 -5.50
N VAL A 472 36.72 -9.28 -5.74
CA VAL A 472 35.56 -10.20 -5.71
C VAL A 472 35.73 -11.33 -6.74
N GLY A 473 36.23 -11.03 -7.93
CA GLY A 473 36.50 -12.02 -8.99
C GLY A 473 37.69 -12.94 -8.69
N ASN A 474 38.63 -12.50 -7.85
CA ASN A 474 39.77 -13.29 -7.38
C ASN A 474 39.35 -14.34 -6.33
N GLY A 475 38.34 -14.02 -5.50
CA GLY A 475 37.58 -14.94 -4.65
C GLY A 475 38.29 -15.55 -3.43
N ALA A 476 39.60 -15.81 -3.50
CA ALA A 476 40.31 -16.69 -2.57
C ALA A 476 40.85 -16.02 -1.29
N MET A 477 40.87 -14.68 -1.20
CA MET A 477 41.66 -13.95 -0.19
C MET A 477 40.82 -13.26 0.89
N ARG A 478 41.11 -13.54 2.17
CA ARG A 478 40.44 -12.96 3.37
C ARG A 478 40.80 -11.51 3.70
N HIS A 479 41.82 -10.95 3.05
CA HIS A 479 42.38 -9.63 3.37
C HIS A 479 42.56 -8.78 2.11
N SER A 480 43.12 -7.56 2.29
CA SER A 480 43.45 -6.61 1.23
C SER A 480 44.65 -7.07 0.38
N GLN A 481 44.49 -8.22 -0.27
CA GLN A 481 45.50 -8.93 -1.05
C GLN A 481 44.90 -9.38 -2.39
N PHE A 482 45.72 -9.34 -3.43
CA PHE A 482 45.36 -9.76 -4.79
C PHE A 482 46.38 -10.78 -5.29
N VAL A 483 45.92 -11.85 -5.94
CA VAL A 483 46.78 -12.72 -6.77
C VAL A 483 46.74 -12.22 -8.21
N VAL A 484 47.90 -12.08 -8.85
CA VAL A 484 48.03 -11.69 -10.26
C VAL A 484 49.10 -12.58 -10.91
N GLU A 485 48.87 -13.06 -12.13
CA GLU A 485 49.92 -13.72 -12.92
C GLU A 485 51.11 -12.76 -13.11
N SER A 486 52.34 -13.25 -12.93
CA SER A 486 53.55 -12.41 -12.98
C SER A 486 53.77 -11.68 -14.32
N GLN A 487 53.13 -12.17 -15.38
CA GLN A 487 53.26 -11.67 -16.75
C GLN A 487 52.35 -10.48 -17.05
N ASP A 488 51.26 -10.28 -16.29
CA ASP A 488 50.27 -9.21 -16.49
C ASP A 488 50.73 -7.87 -15.86
N ILE A 489 51.88 -7.39 -16.33
CA ILE A 489 52.55 -6.16 -15.87
C ILE A 489 51.61 -4.92 -15.97
N GLU A 490 50.72 -4.87 -16.96
CA GLU A 490 49.73 -3.78 -17.09
C GLU A 490 48.76 -3.74 -15.90
N LEU A 491 48.39 -4.90 -15.36
CA LEU A 491 47.47 -5.04 -14.23
C LEU A 491 48.19 -4.73 -12.91
N VAL A 492 49.41 -5.24 -12.72
CA VAL A 492 50.27 -4.94 -11.57
C VAL A 492 50.54 -3.43 -11.46
N ASN A 493 50.92 -2.78 -12.56
CA ASN A 493 51.14 -1.33 -12.59
C ASN A 493 49.86 -0.56 -12.22
N ARG A 494 48.70 -0.94 -12.79
CA ARG A 494 47.42 -0.29 -12.49
C ARG A 494 47.00 -0.43 -11.03
N ILE A 495 47.25 -1.57 -10.39
CA ILE A 495 47.01 -1.74 -8.94
C ILE A 495 47.95 -0.81 -8.15
N GLN A 496 49.23 -0.72 -8.51
CA GLN A 496 50.19 0.17 -7.83
C GLN A 496 49.85 1.66 -8.02
N ASP A 497 49.44 2.08 -9.22
CA ASP A 497 49.00 3.46 -9.51
C ASP A 497 47.75 3.82 -8.69
N ILE A 498 46.74 2.94 -8.64
CA ILE A 498 45.52 3.20 -7.86
C ILE A 498 45.83 3.18 -6.35
N ALA A 499 46.68 2.27 -5.87
CA ALA A 499 47.12 2.25 -4.46
C ALA A 499 47.87 3.55 -4.08
N GLY A 500 48.79 4.01 -4.92
CA GLY A 500 49.49 5.28 -4.75
C GLY A 500 48.54 6.49 -4.73
N LEU A 501 47.56 6.51 -5.64
CA LEU A 501 46.49 7.51 -5.63
C LEU A 501 45.60 7.44 -4.37
N LEU A 502 45.47 6.27 -3.74
CA LEU A 502 44.75 6.07 -2.48
C LEU A 502 45.63 6.22 -1.22
N ASN A 503 46.89 6.67 -1.36
CA ASN A 503 47.87 6.75 -0.26
C ASN A 503 48.16 5.39 0.44
N LEU A 504 47.84 4.25 -0.19
CA LEU A 504 48.09 2.91 0.34
C LEU A 504 49.46 2.40 -0.10
N SER A 505 50.17 1.70 0.78
CA SER A 505 51.44 1.07 0.40
C SER A 505 51.17 -0.30 -0.23
N ALA A 506 51.35 -0.43 -1.54
CA ALA A 506 51.35 -1.72 -2.21
C ALA A 506 52.70 -2.44 -2.00
N THR A 507 52.68 -3.59 -1.31
CA THR A 507 53.83 -4.48 -1.17
C THR A 507 53.61 -5.74 -1.99
N THR A 508 54.53 -6.01 -2.91
CA THR A 508 54.50 -7.19 -3.79
C THR A 508 55.34 -8.32 -3.19
N ALA A 509 54.73 -9.47 -2.93
CA ALA A 509 55.41 -10.70 -2.58
C ALA A 509 55.28 -11.71 -3.74
N CYS A 510 56.39 -12.21 -4.25
CA CYS A 510 56.38 -13.27 -5.26
C CYS A 510 56.15 -14.62 -4.57
N TYR A 511 55.18 -15.41 -5.03
CA TYR A 511 55.04 -16.79 -4.59
C TYR A 511 55.82 -17.70 -5.54
N TYR A 512 56.68 -18.56 -4.99
CA TYR A 512 57.51 -19.46 -5.75
C TYR A 512 56.99 -20.89 -5.62
N SER A 513 56.61 -21.50 -6.75
CA SER A 513 56.23 -22.91 -6.91
C SER A 513 57.43 -23.89 -6.81
N GLY A 514 58.46 -23.51 -6.06
CA GLY A 514 59.72 -24.25 -5.91
C GLY A 514 59.67 -25.36 -4.87
N SER A 515 60.59 -26.33 -4.99
CA SER A 515 60.79 -27.32 -3.92
C SER A 515 61.57 -26.70 -2.76
N LYS A 516 61.67 -27.42 -1.63
CA LYS A 516 62.44 -27.02 -0.45
C LYS A 516 63.93 -26.70 -0.73
N ASP A 517 64.47 -27.15 -1.86
CA ASP A 517 65.85 -26.85 -2.26
C ASP A 517 66.05 -25.40 -2.76
N ASP A 518 64.97 -24.69 -3.13
CA ASP A 518 65.04 -23.31 -3.64
C ASP A 518 64.90 -22.25 -2.54
N GLU A 519 64.10 -22.50 -1.50
CA GLU A 519 64.10 -21.68 -0.27
C GLU A 519 65.52 -21.59 0.34
N ALA A 520 66.24 -22.72 0.35
CA ALA A 520 67.61 -22.81 0.85
C ALA A 520 68.63 -22.00 0.03
N LYS A 521 68.33 -21.65 -1.23
CA LYS A 521 69.16 -20.75 -2.07
C LYS A 521 68.87 -19.29 -1.74
N LEU A 522 67.59 -18.92 -1.60
CA LEU A 522 67.17 -17.58 -1.19
C LEU A 522 67.67 -17.21 0.21
N ALA A 523 67.62 -18.15 1.15
CA ALA A 523 68.21 -17.99 2.48
C ALA A 523 69.72 -17.66 2.41
N LYS A 524 70.48 -18.37 1.56
CA LYS A 524 71.93 -18.17 1.39
C LYS A 524 72.31 -16.87 0.67
N LEU A 525 71.42 -16.30 -0.14
CA LEU A 525 71.62 -14.98 -0.73
C LEU A 525 71.41 -13.88 0.32
N ASN A 526 70.33 -13.98 1.11
CA ASN A 526 70.02 -13.01 2.17
C ASN A 526 70.94 -13.12 3.40
N SER A 527 71.53 -14.29 3.67
CA SER A 527 72.48 -14.48 4.79
C SER A 527 73.89 -13.93 4.53
N SER A 528 74.12 -13.23 3.41
CA SER A 528 75.40 -12.57 3.08
C SER A 528 75.74 -11.37 3.99
N SER A 529 75.01 -11.17 5.09
CA SER A 529 75.24 -10.11 6.09
C SER A 529 75.00 -10.51 7.56
N ALA A 530 75.07 -11.80 7.92
CA ALA A 530 75.22 -12.24 9.33
C ALA A 530 75.85 -13.63 9.46
N GLU A 531 76.82 -13.80 10.35
CA GLU A 531 77.38 -15.10 10.77
C GLU A 531 76.78 -15.54 12.12
N GLY A 532 76.62 -16.86 12.35
CA GLY A 532 76.60 -17.42 13.71
C GLY A 532 75.60 -18.56 14.01
N PHE A 533 76.17 -19.70 14.41
CA PHE A 533 75.57 -20.84 15.14
C PHE A 533 74.67 -21.84 14.40
N GLU A 534 74.75 -23.09 14.88
CA GLU A 534 74.26 -24.34 14.27
C GLU A 534 73.38 -25.15 15.26
N ASP A 535 72.87 -26.27 14.75
CA ASP A 535 72.55 -27.55 15.44
C ASP A 535 71.11 -28.00 15.80
N ASP A 536 70.96 -29.32 15.56
CA ASP A 536 70.08 -30.36 16.14
C ASP A 536 68.58 -30.54 15.77
N LEU A 537 68.40 -31.34 14.70
CA LEU A 537 67.81 -32.71 14.68
C LEU A 537 66.29 -33.00 14.91
N GLU A 538 65.74 -33.67 13.89
CA GLU A 538 64.82 -34.85 13.88
C GLU A 538 63.49 -34.90 14.67
N GLY A 539 62.38 -35.24 13.95
CA GLY A 539 61.15 -35.76 14.58
C GLY A 539 59.89 -35.77 13.69
N ASN A 540 59.51 -36.93 13.14
CA ASN A 540 58.24 -37.19 12.43
C ASN A 540 57.47 -38.33 13.16
N PRO A 541 56.16 -38.56 12.92
CA PRO A 541 55.03 -37.62 12.89
C PRO A 541 53.79 -38.16 13.66
N SER A 542 52.72 -37.37 13.89
CA SER A 542 51.37 -37.96 14.09
C SER A 542 50.21 -36.96 13.86
N VAL A 543 49.02 -37.49 13.58
CA VAL A 543 47.81 -36.71 13.27
C VAL A 543 47.00 -36.45 14.54
N LYS A 544 47.08 -35.24 15.11
CA LYS A 544 45.97 -34.70 15.94
C LYS A 544 45.92 -33.20 16.23
N GLU A 545 46.92 -32.40 15.87
CA GLU A 545 46.94 -30.96 16.17
C GLU A 545 46.75 -30.15 14.87
N LEU A 546 45.49 -30.06 14.45
CA LEU A 546 45.01 -29.21 13.35
C LEU A 546 44.09 -28.10 13.91
N ALA A 547 44.55 -27.50 15.01
CA ALA A 547 43.99 -26.30 15.62
C ALA A 547 45.06 -25.20 15.61
N ASP A 548 44.64 -23.95 15.80
CA ASP A 548 45.50 -22.78 16.01
C ASP A 548 46.45 -22.41 14.85
N MET A 549 45.87 -22.25 13.64
CA MET A 549 46.44 -21.40 12.58
C MET A 549 46.35 -19.90 12.93
N ASP A 550 46.85 -19.53 14.11
CA ASP A 550 46.88 -18.15 14.65
C ASP A 550 48.34 -17.71 14.88
N ARG A 551 49.16 -17.83 13.83
CA ARG A 551 50.61 -17.54 13.85
C ARG A 551 51.15 -17.07 12.49
N LEU A 552 50.90 -15.81 12.16
CA LEU A 552 51.67 -15.05 11.16
C LEU A 552 52.21 -13.73 11.74
N SER A 553 52.90 -13.84 12.88
CA SER A 553 53.85 -12.81 13.35
C SER A 553 55.21 -13.00 12.68
N GLU A 554 55.83 -11.89 12.26
CA GLU A 554 57.17 -11.81 11.64
C GLU A 554 57.33 -12.33 10.20
N SER A 555 56.74 -11.62 9.23
CA SER A 555 57.32 -11.50 7.88
C SER A 555 58.11 -10.19 7.77
N LYS A 556 59.37 -10.24 7.30
CA LYS A 556 60.24 -9.06 7.19
C LYS A 556 59.98 -8.35 5.86
N THR A 557 59.59 -7.08 5.93
CA THR A 557 59.34 -6.23 4.76
C THR A 557 60.61 -5.96 3.96
N ALA A 558 60.64 -6.37 2.69
CA ALA A 558 61.68 -6.02 1.73
C ALA A 558 61.10 -5.13 0.61
N THR A 559 61.53 -3.87 0.55
CA THR A 559 61.20 -2.97 -0.56
C THR A 559 62.16 -3.20 -1.73
N LEU A 560 61.69 -3.86 -2.79
CA LEU A 560 62.47 -4.08 -4.00
C LEU A 560 62.49 -2.82 -4.90
N PRO A 561 63.67 -2.36 -5.35
CA PRO A 561 63.76 -1.48 -6.51
C PRO A 561 63.40 -2.24 -7.80
N THR A 562 62.91 -1.52 -8.80
CA THR A 562 62.59 -2.07 -10.13
C THR A 562 63.80 -2.71 -10.82
N ALA A 563 63.54 -3.77 -11.60
CA ALA A 563 64.42 -4.46 -12.56
C ALA A 563 65.43 -5.49 -12.02
N PHE A 564 64.94 -6.72 -11.78
CA PHE A 564 65.70 -7.97 -11.99
C PHE A 564 64.79 -9.02 -12.64
N GLY A 565 65.31 -9.76 -13.64
CA GLY A 565 64.58 -10.82 -14.33
C GLY A 565 64.79 -12.18 -13.67
N VAL A 566 63.69 -12.85 -13.34
CA VAL A 566 63.65 -14.23 -12.83
C VAL A 566 62.54 -14.95 -13.60
N GLU A 567 62.89 -16.00 -14.34
CA GLU A 567 61.99 -16.59 -15.37
C GLU A 567 60.89 -17.50 -14.79
N ASN A 568 61.00 -17.91 -13.53
CA ASN A 568 59.98 -18.71 -12.82
C ASN A 568 59.43 -17.93 -11.62
N ILE A 569 58.42 -17.11 -11.87
CA ILE A 569 57.48 -16.59 -10.86
C ILE A 569 56.10 -16.84 -11.47
N ASP A 570 55.28 -17.68 -10.87
CA ASP A 570 53.94 -17.96 -11.42
C ASP A 570 52.95 -16.89 -10.94
N GLU A 571 52.89 -16.68 -9.63
CA GLU A 571 51.93 -15.79 -8.97
C GLU A 571 52.62 -14.66 -8.17
N LEU A 572 52.06 -13.46 -8.30
CA LEU A 572 52.45 -12.26 -7.56
C LEU A 572 51.31 -11.87 -6.60
N ILE A 573 51.59 -11.93 -5.30
CA ILE A 573 50.65 -11.49 -4.25
C ILE A 573 50.89 -10.00 -3.95
N ILE A 574 49.96 -9.15 -4.34
CA ILE A 574 50.00 -7.71 -4.01
C ILE A 574 49.19 -7.49 -2.73
N SER A 575 49.87 -7.11 -1.64
CA SER A 575 49.23 -6.73 -0.38
C SER A 575 49.13 -5.21 -0.28
N LEU A 576 47.99 -4.66 0.12
CA LEU A 576 47.84 -3.24 0.45
C LEU A 576 47.97 -3.04 1.97
N GLY A 577 48.78 -2.06 2.36
CA GLY A 577 49.05 -1.67 3.75
C GLY A 577 48.89 -0.17 3.99
N GLU A 578 49.03 0.24 5.26
CA GLU A 578 48.83 1.62 5.69
C GLU A 578 49.95 2.55 5.20
N GLY A 579 49.56 3.66 4.56
CA GLY A 579 50.43 4.82 4.41
C GLY A 579 50.67 5.55 5.73
N ARG A 580 51.39 6.68 5.70
CA ARG A 580 51.62 7.51 6.90
C ARG A 580 50.37 8.32 7.31
N GLY A 581 49.34 7.62 7.77
CA GLY A 581 48.13 8.20 8.39
C GLY A 581 46.86 7.39 8.12
N ASN A 582 46.08 7.15 9.18
CA ASN A 582 44.68 6.69 9.18
C ASN A 582 44.31 5.48 8.29
N GLY A 583 44.83 4.29 8.62
CA GLY A 583 44.12 3.04 8.32
C GLY A 583 44.24 2.50 6.89
N ASN A 584 43.96 1.21 6.73
CA ASN A 584 43.80 0.60 5.42
C ASN A 584 42.36 0.80 4.90
N VAL A 585 42.17 1.87 4.12
CA VAL A 585 40.89 2.24 3.50
C VAL A 585 40.22 1.09 2.75
N PHE A 586 40.97 0.28 2.01
CA PHE A 586 40.40 -0.80 1.21
C PHE A 586 39.84 -1.92 2.10
N ALA A 587 40.57 -2.30 3.16
CA ALA A 587 40.08 -3.25 4.15
C ALA A 587 38.86 -2.71 4.94
N GLN A 588 38.86 -1.41 5.26
CA GLN A 588 37.72 -0.76 5.94
C GLN A 588 36.46 -0.73 5.06
N VAL A 589 36.60 -0.44 3.75
CA VAL A 589 35.48 -0.41 2.81
C VAL A 589 34.92 -1.81 2.50
N ILE A 590 35.78 -2.85 2.45
CA ILE A 590 35.31 -4.24 2.37
C ILE A 590 34.44 -4.58 3.61
N GLY A 591 34.88 -4.15 4.79
CA GLY A 591 34.15 -4.34 6.05
C GLY A 591 32.84 -3.53 6.15
N SER A 592 32.77 -2.33 5.57
CA SER A 592 31.55 -1.49 5.63
C SER A 592 30.47 -1.89 4.62
N PHE A 593 30.87 -2.36 3.42
CA PHE A 593 29.93 -2.75 2.37
C PHE A 593 29.29 -4.14 2.56
N GLY A 594 29.55 -4.83 3.67
CA GLY A 594 28.91 -6.12 3.96
C GLY A 594 29.26 -7.22 2.96
N ILE A 595 30.49 -7.19 2.41
CA ILE A 595 31.06 -8.32 1.66
C ILE A 595 31.49 -9.38 2.67
N ASP A 596 30.50 -9.98 3.31
CA ASP A 596 30.66 -10.72 4.55
C ASP A 596 31.34 -12.08 4.29
N LEU A 597 32.42 -12.36 5.03
CA LEU A 597 33.23 -13.58 4.91
C LEU A 597 32.57 -14.70 5.74
N ALA A 598 31.29 -14.94 5.45
CA ALA A 598 30.33 -15.54 6.37
C ALA A 598 30.28 -17.08 6.36
N ASP A 599 31.43 -17.74 6.42
CA ASP A 599 31.55 -18.97 7.19
C ASP A 599 33.00 -19.20 7.68
N LYS A 600 33.17 -19.99 8.73
CA LYS A 600 34.51 -20.28 9.26
C LYS A 600 35.32 -21.19 8.34
N ASP A 601 34.63 -22.15 7.71
CA ASP A 601 35.23 -23.25 6.95
C ASP A 601 35.14 -23.07 5.43
N THR A 602 34.32 -22.14 4.92
CA THR A 602 34.20 -21.85 3.47
C THR A 602 34.29 -20.35 3.16
N LEU A 603 34.91 -20.01 2.02
CA LEU A 603 35.11 -18.63 1.57
C LEU A 603 34.23 -18.33 0.36
N VAL A 604 33.24 -17.44 0.53
CA VAL A 604 32.28 -17.07 -0.51
C VAL A 604 32.18 -15.54 -0.61
N THR A 605 32.63 -14.95 -1.71
CA THR A 605 32.61 -13.49 -1.92
C THR A 605 31.25 -12.99 -2.42
N LYS A 606 30.45 -12.39 -1.53
CA LYS A 606 29.14 -11.82 -1.88
C LYS A 606 29.26 -10.39 -2.46
N ILE A 607 28.55 -10.12 -3.55
CA ILE A 607 28.41 -8.76 -4.10
C ILE A 607 27.33 -7.99 -3.33
N ALA A 608 27.68 -6.82 -2.79
CA ALA A 608 26.74 -5.90 -2.13
C ALA A 608 25.65 -5.42 -3.09
N HIS A 609 24.39 -5.38 -2.64
CA HIS A 609 23.25 -5.09 -3.51
C HIS A 609 23.13 -3.59 -3.83
N GLU A 610 23.61 -2.73 -2.94
CA GLU A 610 23.61 -1.27 -3.03
C GLU A 610 24.48 -0.73 -4.17
N LEU A 611 25.49 -1.50 -4.62
CA LEU A 611 26.30 -1.14 -5.80
C LEU A 611 25.45 -0.97 -7.07
N ALA A 612 24.25 -1.58 -7.12
CA ALA A 612 23.30 -1.38 -8.22
C ALA A 612 22.71 0.04 -8.29
N GLY A 613 22.77 0.82 -7.21
CA GLY A 613 22.31 2.21 -7.14
C GLY A 613 23.41 3.26 -7.30
N ASP A 614 24.68 2.86 -7.38
CA ASP A 614 25.81 3.80 -7.38
C ASP A 614 26.02 4.51 -8.74
N ALA A 615 27.05 5.34 -8.90
CA ALA A 615 27.29 6.06 -10.17
C ALA A 615 27.48 5.11 -11.38
N PHE A 616 27.08 5.52 -12.59
CA PHE A 616 27.22 4.67 -13.78
C PHE A 616 28.67 4.25 -14.04
N GLU A 617 29.64 5.16 -13.85
CA GLU A 617 31.06 4.86 -14.03
C GLU A 617 31.61 3.93 -12.94
N VAL A 618 31.12 4.03 -11.70
CA VAL A 618 31.42 3.08 -10.61
C VAL A 618 30.95 1.67 -10.98
N ARG A 619 29.72 1.54 -11.48
CA ARG A 619 29.14 0.26 -11.94
C ARG A 619 29.86 -0.31 -13.17
N GLU A 620 30.18 0.53 -14.16
CA GLU A 620 30.94 0.13 -15.36
C GLU A 620 32.37 -0.34 -14.99
N GLN A 621 33.06 0.37 -14.08
CA GLN A 621 34.42 0.01 -13.64
C GLN A 621 34.44 -1.24 -12.74
N PHE A 622 33.43 -1.45 -11.89
CA PHE A 622 33.28 -2.69 -11.11
C PHE A 622 33.12 -3.92 -12.02
N VAL A 623 32.24 -3.85 -13.04
CA VAL A 623 32.04 -4.94 -14.01
C VAL A 623 33.31 -5.19 -14.83
N ALA A 624 34.03 -4.13 -15.22
CA ALA A 624 35.32 -4.27 -15.90
C ALA A 624 36.38 -4.98 -15.04
N GLY A 625 36.49 -4.65 -13.75
CA GLY A 625 37.42 -5.32 -12.83
C GLY A 625 37.09 -6.79 -12.62
N LEU A 626 35.80 -7.14 -12.54
CA LEU A 626 35.33 -8.53 -12.44
C LEU A 626 35.65 -9.34 -13.72
N VAL A 627 35.54 -8.72 -14.89
CA VAL A 627 35.91 -9.33 -16.19
C VAL A 627 37.43 -9.43 -16.37
N ASP A 628 38.22 -8.46 -15.89
CA ASP A 628 39.68 -8.56 -15.87
C ASP A 628 40.16 -9.71 -14.98
N ALA A 629 39.47 -10.02 -13.87
CA ALA A 629 39.81 -11.11 -12.95
C ALA A 629 39.43 -12.50 -13.48
N ALA A 630 38.18 -12.69 -13.91
CA ALA A 630 37.59 -14.02 -14.12
C ALA A 630 36.75 -14.13 -15.40
N GLY A 631 37.02 -13.29 -16.40
CA GLY A 631 36.19 -13.19 -17.61
C GLY A 631 36.93 -13.00 -18.94
N TYR A 632 36.18 -13.26 -20.01
CA TYR A 632 36.64 -13.14 -21.40
C TYR A 632 35.64 -12.33 -22.24
N VAL A 633 36.14 -11.39 -23.04
CA VAL A 633 35.33 -10.58 -23.95
C VAL A 633 35.50 -11.06 -25.40
N ARG A 634 34.39 -11.44 -26.01
CA ARG A 634 34.29 -11.73 -27.44
C ARG A 634 33.97 -10.45 -28.22
N LYS A 635 34.65 -10.27 -29.33
CA LYS A 635 34.54 -9.07 -30.17
C LYS A 635 33.95 -9.37 -31.55
N ASP A 636 33.18 -8.41 -32.06
CA ASP A 636 32.65 -8.38 -33.41
C ASP A 636 33.66 -7.85 -34.44
N VAL A 637 33.30 -7.95 -35.73
CA VAL A 637 34.07 -7.48 -36.89
C VAL A 637 34.46 -5.98 -36.82
N TYR A 638 33.80 -5.20 -35.96
CA TYR A 638 34.05 -3.77 -35.73
C TYR A 638 34.77 -3.47 -34.39
N ASP A 639 35.43 -4.46 -33.77
CA ASP A 639 36.12 -4.37 -32.46
C ASP A 639 35.20 -3.95 -31.28
N HIS A 640 33.88 -4.11 -31.45
CA HIS A 640 32.88 -3.94 -30.38
C HIS A 640 32.71 -5.23 -29.58
N ALA A 641 32.43 -5.13 -28.28
CA ALA A 641 32.09 -6.28 -27.44
C ALA A 641 30.67 -6.77 -27.76
N SER A 642 30.53 -7.94 -28.39
CA SER A 642 29.23 -8.58 -28.61
C SER A 642 28.76 -9.36 -27.38
N GLU A 643 29.72 -10.00 -26.70
CA GLU A 643 29.48 -11.02 -25.68
C GLU A 643 30.63 -11.00 -24.67
N ALA A 644 30.34 -11.01 -23.37
CA ALA A 644 31.36 -11.14 -22.33
C ALA A 644 30.92 -12.20 -21.32
N THR A 645 31.81 -13.16 -21.06
CA THR A 645 31.52 -14.35 -20.25
C THR A 645 32.34 -14.33 -18.97
N ILE A 646 31.70 -14.66 -17.85
CA ILE A 646 32.31 -14.85 -16.53
C ILE A 646 31.89 -16.22 -16.00
N SER A 647 32.84 -17.00 -15.50
CA SER A 647 32.59 -18.29 -14.85
C SER A 647 32.86 -18.20 -13.36
N THR A 648 31.97 -18.73 -12.51
CA THR A 648 32.18 -18.80 -11.07
C THR A 648 31.37 -19.94 -10.44
N GLU A 649 31.88 -20.50 -9.35
CA GLU A 649 31.23 -21.55 -8.56
C GLU A 649 30.20 -20.97 -7.57
N SER A 650 30.23 -19.65 -7.34
CA SER A 650 29.39 -18.97 -6.35
C SER A 650 28.08 -18.45 -6.94
N LYS A 651 26.97 -19.14 -6.61
CA LYS A 651 25.60 -18.72 -6.97
C LYS A 651 25.28 -17.28 -6.49
N SER A 652 25.75 -16.90 -5.30
CA SER A 652 25.51 -15.56 -4.73
C SER A 652 26.24 -14.44 -5.49
N THR A 653 27.44 -14.72 -6.01
CA THR A 653 28.22 -13.79 -6.84
C THR A 653 27.54 -13.57 -8.20
N VAL A 654 27.01 -14.63 -8.82
CA VAL A 654 26.20 -14.51 -10.05
C VAL A 654 24.92 -13.73 -9.84
N LEU A 655 24.18 -13.98 -8.74
CA LEU A 655 22.95 -13.25 -8.42
C LEU A 655 23.20 -11.73 -8.27
N GLY A 656 24.30 -11.35 -7.61
CA GLY A 656 24.73 -9.95 -7.52
C GLY A 656 25.12 -9.35 -8.88
N LEU A 657 25.88 -10.09 -9.69
CA LEU A 657 26.24 -9.69 -11.06
C LEU A 657 24.98 -9.48 -11.93
N VAL A 658 23.97 -10.35 -11.81
CA VAL A 658 22.69 -10.20 -12.52
C VAL A 658 21.96 -8.91 -12.12
N LYS A 659 21.95 -8.54 -10.84
CA LYS A 659 21.37 -7.26 -10.37
C LYS A 659 22.15 -6.04 -10.91
N ILE A 660 23.47 -6.06 -10.87
CA ILE A 660 24.31 -4.96 -11.39
C ILE A 660 24.20 -4.83 -12.93
N ALA A 661 24.30 -5.91 -13.69
CA ALA A 661 24.21 -5.90 -15.15
C ALA A 661 22.84 -5.37 -15.63
N ARG A 662 21.75 -5.80 -14.99
CA ARG A 662 20.40 -5.28 -15.27
C ARG A 662 20.29 -3.78 -14.94
N SER A 663 20.91 -3.31 -13.85
CA SER A 663 20.95 -1.87 -13.51
C SER A 663 21.61 -0.99 -14.58
N LEU A 664 22.54 -1.53 -15.36
CA LEU A 664 23.24 -0.86 -16.46
C LEU A 664 22.49 -0.91 -17.80
N GLY A 665 21.46 -1.74 -17.91
CA GLY A 665 20.77 -2.05 -19.18
C GLY A 665 21.48 -3.11 -20.03
N ILE A 666 22.31 -3.95 -19.40
CA ILE A 666 23.02 -5.06 -20.07
C ILE A 666 22.14 -6.32 -20.00
N LYS A 667 21.99 -7.02 -21.13
CA LYS A 667 21.24 -8.27 -21.18
C LYS A 667 22.14 -9.42 -20.74
N ILE A 668 21.88 -9.96 -19.55
CA ILE A 668 22.60 -11.09 -18.98
C ILE A 668 21.82 -12.40 -19.08
N THR A 669 22.52 -13.45 -19.51
CA THR A 669 22.09 -14.85 -19.58
C THR A 669 22.94 -15.65 -18.60
N VAL A 670 22.39 -16.69 -17.97
CA VAL A 670 23.12 -17.53 -17.02
C VAL A 670 22.75 -18.99 -17.26
N THR A 671 23.73 -19.87 -17.23
CA THR A 671 23.60 -21.33 -17.30
C THR A 671 24.38 -21.98 -16.16
N SER A 672 23.76 -22.93 -15.48
CA SER A 672 24.40 -23.86 -14.54
C SER A 672 24.62 -25.21 -15.21
N ASP A 673 25.75 -25.85 -14.92
CA ASP A 673 26.11 -27.17 -15.45
C ASP A 673 25.70 -28.31 -14.48
N ASP A 674 24.47 -28.25 -13.95
CA ASP A 674 23.90 -29.34 -13.16
C ASP A 674 23.54 -30.53 -14.07
N SER A 675 24.03 -31.73 -13.73
CA SER A 675 23.82 -32.95 -14.52
C SER A 675 22.45 -33.58 -14.25
N ASP A 676 21.42 -33.13 -14.97
CA ASP A 676 20.08 -33.75 -15.03
C ASP A 676 20.17 -35.20 -15.57
N ASP A 677 20.27 -36.21 -14.67
CA ASP A 677 20.26 -37.63 -15.06
C ASP A 677 19.75 -38.58 -13.94
N SER A 678 18.42 -38.68 -13.75
CA SER A 678 17.72 -39.91 -13.28
C SER A 678 16.20 -39.75 -13.16
N ASP A 679 15.47 -40.79 -13.60
CA ASP A 679 14.02 -40.97 -13.43
C ASP A 679 13.65 -41.74 -12.13
N GLU A 680 12.34 -41.76 -11.83
CA GLU A 680 11.57 -42.73 -11.03
C GLU A 680 12.32 -43.74 -10.12
N HIS A 681 12.21 -43.60 -8.77
CA HIS A 681 11.50 -44.57 -7.90
C HIS A 681 11.57 -44.26 -6.38
N ASP A 682 10.69 -44.93 -5.61
CA ASP A 682 10.70 -44.96 -4.14
C ASP A 682 11.96 -45.61 -3.55
N HIS A 683 12.48 -45.06 -2.44
CA HIS A 683 12.53 -45.74 -1.12
C HIS A 683 13.18 -44.85 -0.05
N ALA A 684 13.17 -45.30 1.21
CA ALA A 684 13.67 -44.56 2.37
C ALA A 684 15.00 -45.11 2.93
N HIS A 685 15.65 -44.28 3.77
CA HIS A 685 16.83 -44.51 4.63
C HIS A 685 18.22 -44.09 4.12
N CYS A 686 19.05 -43.76 5.12
CA CYS A 686 20.49 -43.46 5.09
C CYS A 686 20.88 -42.12 4.46
N GLY A 687 21.57 -41.28 5.23
CA GLY A 687 22.14 -40.02 4.76
C GLY A 687 23.66 -40.09 4.65
N HIS A 688 24.21 -39.38 3.66
CA HIS A 688 25.58 -38.86 3.61
C HIS A 688 25.62 -37.78 2.53
N ASP A 689 25.64 -36.51 2.93
CA ASP A 689 25.64 -35.38 1.99
C ASP A 689 27.02 -35.23 1.33
N HIS A 690 27.15 -35.78 0.11
CA HIS A 690 28.27 -35.49 -0.78
C HIS A 690 27.89 -34.30 -1.66
N GLY A 691 28.47 -33.13 -1.38
CA GLY A 691 28.17 -31.89 -2.10
C GLY A 691 28.65 -31.90 -3.56
N SER A 692 27.72 -31.66 -4.49
CA SER A 692 28.01 -31.34 -5.89
C SER A 692 28.26 -29.84 -6.07
N SER A 693 29.43 -29.46 -6.57
CA SER A 693 29.81 -28.06 -6.84
C SER A 693 29.32 -27.59 -8.21
N SER A 694 28.11 -27.05 -8.28
CA SER A 694 27.54 -26.50 -9.53
C SER A 694 28.35 -25.31 -10.05
N SER A 695 28.90 -25.40 -11.27
CA SER A 695 29.50 -24.26 -11.96
C SER A 695 28.44 -23.38 -12.61
N TYR A 696 28.61 -22.05 -12.52
CA TYR A 696 27.73 -21.07 -13.16
C TYR A 696 28.49 -20.24 -14.19
N THR A 697 27.98 -20.23 -15.41
CA THR A 697 28.49 -19.39 -16.51
C THR A 697 27.52 -18.25 -16.78
N ALA A 698 27.99 -17.01 -16.65
CA ALA A 698 27.22 -15.79 -16.87
C ALA A 698 27.67 -15.08 -18.15
N VAL A 699 26.75 -14.89 -19.10
CA VAL A 699 26.98 -14.36 -20.45
C VAL A 699 26.25 -13.03 -20.62
N MET A 700 27.00 -11.94 -20.74
CA MET A 700 26.49 -10.57 -20.91
C MET A 700 26.51 -10.14 -22.37
N THR A 701 25.48 -9.42 -22.82
CA THR A 701 25.27 -9.00 -24.22
C THR A 701 24.55 -7.65 -24.33
N GLY A 702 24.65 -7.00 -25.51
CA GLY A 702 23.93 -5.77 -25.87
C GLY A 702 24.78 -4.50 -25.79
N ASP A 703 24.32 -3.41 -26.45
CA ASP A 703 25.13 -2.20 -26.69
C ASP A 703 25.80 -1.60 -25.44
N ALA A 704 25.13 -1.67 -24.29
CA ALA A 704 25.63 -1.16 -23.00
C ALA A 704 26.89 -1.87 -22.48
N LEU A 705 27.17 -3.08 -22.95
CA LEU A 705 28.37 -3.84 -22.61
C LEU A 705 29.65 -3.12 -23.08
N THR A 706 29.60 -2.55 -24.29
CA THR A 706 30.72 -1.88 -24.97
C THR A 706 31.37 -0.79 -24.10
N ASN A 707 30.55 0.01 -23.39
CA ASN A 707 31.05 1.08 -22.53
C ASN A 707 31.48 0.62 -21.14
N SER A 708 31.20 -0.62 -20.73
CA SER A 708 31.85 -1.21 -19.55
C SER A 708 33.27 -1.65 -19.92
N MET A 709 33.42 -2.36 -21.05
CA MET A 709 34.70 -2.97 -21.45
C MET A 709 35.80 -1.97 -21.89
N ARG A 710 35.49 -0.67 -22.02
CA ARG A 710 36.50 0.39 -22.22
C ARG A 710 37.46 0.56 -21.04
N PHE A 711 37.00 0.18 -19.84
CA PHE A 711 37.73 0.33 -18.58
C PHE A 711 38.59 -0.89 -18.21
N CYS A 712 38.49 -2.00 -18.93
CA CYS A 712 39.33 -3.18 -18.69
C CYS A 712 40.81 -2.82 -18.77
N ALA A 713 41.62 -3.41 -17.89
CA ALA A 713 43.07 -3.27 -17.89
C ALA A 713 43.69 -4.09 -19.02
N ILE A 714 43.29 -5.36 -19.13
CA ILE A 714 43.94 -6.31 -20.04
C ILE A 714 43.56 -5.99 -21.49
N GLY A 715 44.56 -5.73 -22.33
CA GLY A 715 44.37 -5.34 -23.75
C GLY A 715 43.50 -6.30 -24.58
N ARG A 716 43.39 -7.59 -24.20
CA ARG A 716 42.50 -8.58 -24.85
C ARG A 716 41.01 -8.30 -24.59
N ASN A 717 40.66 -7.92 -23.37
CA ASN A 717 39.28 -7.66 -22.94
C ASN A 717 38.84 -6.23 -23.28
N ARG A 718 39.79 -5.30 -23.40
CA ARG A 718 39.52 -3.87 -23.62
C ARG A 718 38.95 -3.56 -25.01
N VAL A 719 37.96 -2.67 -25.06
CA VAL A 719 37.19 -2.32 -26.26
C VAL A 719 36.99 -0.80 -26.39
N ALA A 720 36.89 -0.27 -27.62
CA ALA A 720 36.61 1.14 -27.86
C ALA A 720 35.17 1.54 -27.48
N ALA A 721 35.00 2.71 -26.86
CA ALA A 721 33.70 3.21 -26.43
C ALA A 721 32.75 3.56 -27.60
N LYS A 722 31.44 3.44 -27.36
CA LYS A 722 30.36 3.65 -28.34
C LYS A 722 29.31 4.58 -27.77
N GLU A 723 28.85 5.56 -28.55
CA GLU A 723 27.68 6.37 -28.17
C GLU A 723 26.39 5.57 -28.39
N PHE A 724 25.58 5.44 -27.34
CA PHE A 724 24.26 4.79 -27.38
C PHE A 724 23.37 5.36 -26.27
N MET A 725 22.05 5.17 -26.40
CA MET A 725 21.07 5.52 -25.37
C MET A 725 20.63 4.25 -24.64
N ARG A 726 20.67 4.25 -23.30
CA ARG A 726 20.15 3.14 -22.47
C ARG A 726 18.63 3.01 -22.65
N GLN A 727 18.15 1.79 -22.90
CA GLN A 727 16.74 1.46 -23.16
C GLN A 727 16.28 0.24 -22.35
N ALA A 728 14.98 -0.04 -22.40
CA ALA A 728 14.37 -1.23 -21.80
C ALA A 728 14.89 -2.52 -22.44
N VAL A 729 15.13 -3.56 -21.62
CA VAL A 729 15.61 -4.88 -22.07
C VAL A 729 14.50 -5.93 -21.88
N PRO A 730 14.15 -6.73 -22.91
CA PRO A 730 13.14 -7.77 -22.82
C PRO A 730 13.65 -9.05 -22.15
N PHE A 731 12.81 -9.71 -21.36
CA PHE A 731 13.14 -10.96 -20.65
C PHE A 731 11.97 -11.95 -20.58
N TYR A 732 12.28 -13.24 -20.38
CA TYR A 732 11.30 -14.32 -20.32
C TYR A 732 10.83 -14.62 -18.89
N PHE A 733 9.58 -15.04 -18.75
CA PHE A 733 9.00 -15.45 -17.49
C PHE A 733 8.02 -16.62 -17.68
N SER A 734 7.86 -17.44 -16.65
CA SER A 734 6.70 -18.31 -16.45
C SER A 734 5.84 -17.77 -15.30
N LEU A 735 4.62 -18.30 -15.19
CA LEU A 735 3.71 -18.02 -14.10
C LEU A 735 3.20 -19.34 -13.53
N GLU A 736 3.42 -19.59 -12.25
CA GLU A 736 2.99 -20.80 -11.56
C GLU A 736 2.03 -20.44 -10.42
N LYS A 737 0.88 -21.10 -10.38
CA LYS A 737 -0.17 -20.80 -9.40
C LYS A 737 0.16 -21.46 -8.06
N LYS A 738 0.29 -20.66 -7.01
CA LYS A 738 0.51 -21.11 -5.63
C LYS A 738 -0.80 -21.14 -4.83
N SER A 739 -0.70 -21.59 -3.58
CA SER A 739 -1.73 -21.46 -2.56
C SER A 739 -2.09 -19.98 -2.29
N GLU A 740 -3.16 -19.74 -1.53
CA GLU A 740 -3.54 -18.39 -1.15
C GLU A 740 -2.67 -17.88 0.01
N ASP A 741 -2.14 -16.66 -0.12
CA ASP A 741 -1.20 -16.09 0.85
C ASP A 741 -1.36 -14.58 0.99
N ASP A 742 -0.76 -14.03 2.04
CA ASP A 742 -0.77 -12.60 2.37
C ASP A 742 0.09 -11.80 1.36
N TYR A 743 -0.35 -10.62 0.95
CA TYR A 743 0.30 -9.80 -0.10
C TYR A 743 0.36 -8.30 0.26
N TYR A 744 1.25 -7.54 -0.40
CA TYR A 744 1.28 -6.08 -0.33
C TYR A 744 1.55 -5.39 -1.69
N GLY A 745 1.55 -4.05 -1.66
CA GLY A 745 2.21 -3.18 -2.61
C GLY A 745 2.77 -1.93 -1.92
N ILE A 746 3.24 -0.98 -2.71
CA ILE A 746 3.70 0.35 -2.27
C ILE A 746 3.09 1.39 -3.21
N THR A 747 2.52 2.47 -2.65
CA THR A 747 1.92 3.56 -3.42
C THR A 747 2.94 4.69 -3.64
N VAL A 748 2.94 5.20 -4.88
CA VAL A 748 3.91 6.13 -5.45
C VAL A 748 3.12 7.29 -6.10
N PRO A 749 3.56 8.56 -6.07
CA PRO A 749 2.72 9.71 -6.42
C PRO A 749 2.04 9.65 -7.79
N ASP A 750 0.80 10.14 -7.81
CA ASP A 750 -0.15 10.10 -8.95
C ASP A 750 0.27 10.88 -10.21
N ASN A 751 1.40 11.61 -10.15
CA ASN A 751 2.04 12.23 -11.30
C ASN A 751 3.03 11.30 -12.02
N THR A 752 3.08 10.02 -11.65
CA THR A 752 3.91 8.98 -12.26
C THR A 752 3.06 7.89 -12.93
N ASP A 753 3.69 7.11 -13.82
CA ASP A 753 3.06 5.92 -14.39
C ASP A 753 2.70 4.92 -13.27
N LYS A 754 1.39 4.62 -13.13
CA LYS A 754 0.80 3.75 -12.09
C LYS A 754 1.24 2.28 -12.21
N GLN A 755 2.52 2.00 -11.96
CA GLN A 755 3.18 0.71 -12.11
C GLN A 755 4.24 0.51 -11.02
N TYR A 756 3.97 -0.41 -10.10
CA TYR A 756 4.81 -0.75 -8.97
C TYR A 756 5.92 -1.72 -9.39
N LEU A 757 7.14 -1.50 -8.89
CA LEU A 757 8.27 -2.41 -9.00
C LEU A 757 8.33 -3.35 -7.80
N LEU A 758 7.65 -4.50 -7.86
CA LEU A 758 7.81 -5.57 -6.87
C LEU A 758 8.87 -6.57 -7.38
N SER A 759 10.04 -6.57 -6.72
CA SER A 759 11.21 -7.39 -7.04
C SER A 759 11.75 -7.24 -8.48
N SER A 760 13.06 -6.97 -8.60
CA SER A 760 13.80 -7.25 -9.83
C SER A 760 13.27 -6.60 -11.12
N MET A 761 12.81 -5.34 -11.05
CA MET A 761 12.49 -4.45 -12.19
C MET A 761 11.25 -4.82 -13.05
N ALA A 762 10.31 -5.62 -12.54
CA ALA A 762 9.02 -5.92 -13.20
C ALA A 762 7.85 -5.05 -12.69
N LEU A 763 6.88 -4.71 -13.55
CA LEU A 763 5.97 -3.55 -13.40
C LEU A 763 4.47 -3.91 -13.35
N VAL A 764 3.78 -3.63 -12.22
CA VAL A 764 2.40 -4.12 -11.99
C VAL A 764 1.52 -3.20 -11.08
N HIS A 765 0.18 -3.34 -11.11
CA HIS A 765 -0.84 -2.58 -10.35
C HIS A 765 -1.98 -3.47 -9.81
N ASN A 766 -2.71 -3.06 -8.74
CA ASN A 766 -3.88 -3.78 -8.17
C ASN A 766 -4.85 -2.84 -7.37
N CYS A 767 -6.15 -3.19 -7.18
CA CYS A 767 -7.20 -2.27 -6.65
C CYS A 767 -8.31 -2.97 -5.82
N GLY A 768 -8.89 -2.28 -4.81
CA GLY A 768 -10.07 -2.69 -4.01
C GLY A 768 -10.00 -2.20 -2.54
N GLU A 769 -11.15 -1.95 -1.88
CA GLU A 769 -11.26 -1.27 -0.56
C GLU A 769 -10.95 -2.22 0.65
N ARG A 770 -9.65 -2.44 0.94
CA ARG A 770 -8.97 -3.50 1.88
C ARG A 770 -8.01 -2.41 2.57
N GLY A 771 -7.71 -2.55 3.85
CA GLY A 771 -6.34 -2.31 4.32
C GLY A 771 -5.99 -0.86 4.44
N ASN A 772 -4.84 -0.54 3.83
CA ASN A 772 -4.70 0.51 2.83
C ASN A 772 -5.55 1.73 3.11
N GLU A 773 -6.84 1.77 2.79
CA GLU A 773 -7.68 2.96 3.01
C GLU A 773 -7.97 3.25 4.49
N MET A 774 -8.11 2.23 5.33
CA MET A 774 -8.10 2.36 6.80
C MET A 774 -6.68 2.54 7.33
N ALA A 775 -5.67 1.90 6.75
CA ALA A 775 -4.27 2.11 7.17
C ALA A 775 -3.78 3.54 6.86
N GLU A 776 -4.24 4.11 5.75
CA GLU A 776 -4.02 5.47 5.26
C GLU A 776 -4.83 6.45 6.10
N VAL A 777 -6.10 6.15 6.43
CA VAL A 777 -6.83 6.86 7.50
C VAL A 777 -6.07 6.82 8.84
N LEU A 778 -5.51 5.68 9.25
CA LEU A 778 -4.77 5.52 10.50
C LEU A 778 -3.36 6.16 10.48
N MET A 779 -2.77 6.37 9.31
CA MET A 779 -1.50 7.07 9.14
C MET A 779 -1.74 8.59 9.01
N GLU A 780 -2.71 9.01 8.22
CA GLU A 780 -3.04 10.42 7.98
C GLU A 780 -3.78 11.06 9.16
N PHE A 781 -4.71 10.41 9.86
CA PHE A 781 -5.48 11.08 10.93
C PHE A 781 -4.61 11.57 12.11
N PRO A 782 -3.50 10.90 12.47
CA PRO A 782 -2.48 11.47 13.36
C PRO A 782 -1.68 12.64 12.78
N GLU A 783 -1.41 12.64 11.47
CA GLU A 783 -0.66 13.72 10.77
C GLU A 783 -1.54 14.94 10.39
N LEU A 784 -2.86 14.78 10.41
CA LEU A 784 -3.81 15.82 10.06
C LEU A 784 -4.14 16.70 11.27
N PHE A 785 -3.72 17.96 11.20
CA PHE A 785 -3.94 18.95 12.26
C PHE A 785 -5.15 19.84 11.96
N THR A 786 -5.89 20.19 13.02
CA THR A 786 -6.82 21.32 13.03
C THR A 786 -6.23 22.49 13.81
N GLU A 787 -6.52 23.73 13.40
CA GLU A 787 -6.11 24.95 14.11
C GLU A 787 -7.26 25.48 14.96
N ILE A 788 -7.18 25.24 16.27
CA ILE A 788 -8.17 25.71 17.25
C ILE A 788 -7.47 26.64 18.23
N ASN A 789 -8.00 27.86 18.40
CA ASN A 789 -7.42 28.92 19.23
C ASN A 789 -5.93 29.21 18.93
N GLY A 790 -5.52 29.08 17.66
CA GLY A 790 -4.13 29.29 17.22
C GLY A 790 -3.16 28.15 17.58
N ARG A 791 -3.65 27.00 18.06
CA ARG A 791 -2.86 25.78 18.30
C ARG A 791 -3.17 24.72 17.25
N LYS A 792 -2.13 24.06 16.75
CA LYS A 792 -2.26 22.86 15.90
C LYS A 792 -2.41 21.63 16.78
N GLU A 793 -3.51 20.91 16.62
CA GLU A 793 -3.81 19.69 17.35
C GLU A 793 -4.27 18.59 16.35
N PRO A 794 -3.81 17.34 16.49
CA PRO A 794 -4.14 16.28 15.54
C PRO A 794 -5.62 15.87 15.66
N ILE A 795 -6.30 15.65 14.53
CA ILE A 795 -7.74 15.33 14.52
C ILE A 795 -8.05 14.01 15.23
N MET A 796 -7.08 13.12 15.37
CA MET A 796 -7.23 11.85 16.09
C MET A 796 -7.67 12.05 17.56
N LYS A 797 -7.28 13.16 18.22
CA LYS A 797 -7.72 13.50 19.59
C LYS A 797 -9.22 13.79 19.73
N ARG A 798 -9.91 14.15 18.64
CA ARG A 798 -11.37 14.34 18.58
C ARG A 798 -12.10 13.21 17.84
N THR A 799 -11.42 12.09 17.60
CA THR A 799 -11.92 10.99 16.78
C THR A 799 -11.82 9.66 17.51
N THR A 800 -12.87 8.84 17.41
CA THR A 800 -12.83 7.42 17.77
C THR A 800 -13.02 6.58 16.51
N LEU A 801 -12.16 5.58 16.30
CA LEU A 801 -12.25 4.70 15.13
C LEU A 801 -12.81 3.32 15.54
N VAL A 802 -13.72 2.77 14.74
CA VAL A 802 -14.34 1.45 14.92
C VAL A 802 -14.06 0.63 13.66
N ALA A 803 -12.81 0.22 13.49
CA ALA A 803 -12.31 -0.46 12.30
C ALA A 803 -12.83 -1.91 12.22
N ASN A 804 -13.87 -2.14 11.39
CA ASN A 804 -14.31 -3.49 11.05
C ASN A 804 -13.92 -3.87 9.61
N THR A 805 -13.00 -4.83 9.47
CA THR A 805 -12.45 -5.19 8.14
C THR A 805 -13.40 -6.03 7.28
N SER A 806 -13.14 -6.11 5.98
CA SER A 806 -13.77 -7.09 5.08
C SER A 806 -13.53 -8.54 5.51
N ASN A 807 -12.39 -8.80 6.16
CA ASN A 807 -11.96 -10.12 6.61
C ASN A 807 -12.46 -10.42 8.04
N MET A 808 -12.90 -9.40 8.78
CA MET A 808 -13.63 -9.60 10.04
C MET A 808 -15.03 -10.17 9.76
N PRO A 809 -15.58 -11.00 10.66
CA PRO A 809 -16.80 -11.73 10.39
C PRO A 809 -18.02 -10.85 10.07
N VAL A 810 -18.92 -11.44 9.30
CA VAL A 810 -20.13 -10.79 8.77
C VAL A 810 -20.99 -10.18 9.87
N ALA A 811 -21.07 -10.85 11.02
CA ALA A 811 -21.79 -10.36 12.20
C ALA A 811 -21.18 -9.08 12.80
N ALA A 812 -19.84 -8.97 12.83
CA ALA A 812 -19.15 -7.81 13.39
C ALA A 812 -19.37 -6.53 12.56
N ARG A 813 -19.71 -6.66 11.26
CA ARG A 813 -20.16 -5.56 10.39
C ARG A 813 -21.52 -4.99 10.77
N GLU A 814 -22.40 -5.77 11.40
CA GLU A 814 -23.63 -5.25 12.00
C GLU A 814 -23.33 -4.60 13.36
N ALA A 815 -22.50 -5.25 14.19
CA ALA A 815 -22.11 -4.73 15.49
C ALA A 815 -21.42 -3.35 15.38
N SER A 816 -20.46 -3.18 14.47
CA SER A 816 -19.67 -1.94 14.33
C SER A 816 -20.52 -0.69 14.09
N ILE A 817 -21.60 -0.82 13.30
CA ILE A 817 -22.55 0.28 13.06
C ILE A 817 -23.31 0.64 14.34
N TYR A 818 -23.79 -0.36 15.10
CA TYR A 818 -24.49 -0.12 16.37
C TYR A 818 -23.55 0.36 17.49
N THR A 819 -22.31 -0.11 17.53
CA THR A 819 -21.23 0.38 18.39
C THR A 819 -20.95 1.86 18.10
N GLY A 820 -20.67 2.21 16.83
CA GLY A 820 -20.34 3.57 16.40
C GLY A 820 -21.43 4.61 16.68
N ILE A 821 -22.70 4.28 16.43
CA ILE A 821 -23.81 5.20 16.75
C ILE A 821 -24.02 5.34 18.27
N THR A 822 -23.78 4.29 19.06
CA THR A 822 -23.92 4.35 20.52
C THR A 822 -22.81 5.20 21.17
N LEU A 823 -21.60 5.16 20.60
CA LEU A 823 -20.51 6.08 20.93
C LEU A 823 -20.88 7.53 20.56
N ALA A 824 -21.44 7.76 19.36
CA ALA A 824 -21.86 9.10 18.96
C ALA A 824 -22.99 9.67 19.84
N GLU A 825 -23.98 8.85 20.22
CA GLU A 825 -25.02 9.22 21.18
C GLU A 825 -24.47 9.53 22.58
N TYR A 826 -23.41 8.85 23.02
CA TYR A 826 -22.79 9.13 24.31
C TYR A 826 -22.16 10.54 24.35
N PHE A 827 -21.40 10.92 23.32
CA PHE A 827 -20.85 12.27 23.22
C PHE A 827 -21.93 13.34 23.01
N ARG A 828 -23.04 13.04 22.29
CA ARG A 828 -24.23 13.89 22.25
C ARG A 828 -24.79 14.17 23.65
N ASP A 829 -24.88 13.16 24.52
CA ASP A 829 -25.41 13.31 25.89
C ASP A 829 -24.49 14.16 26.79
N GLN A 830 -23.21 14.30 26.46
CA GLN A 830 -22.30 15.26 27.09
C GLN A 830 -22.58 16.72 26.65
N GLY A 831 -23.47 16.95 25.69
CA GLY A 831 -23.75 18.27 25.10
C GLY A 831 -22.68 18.68 24.09
N LYS A 832 -22.35 17.79 23.16
CA LYS A 832 -21.42 17.99 22.04
C LYS A 832 -22.13 17.75 20.70
N ASN A 833 -21.58 18.29 19.62
CA ASN A 833 -22.06 18.09 18.25
C ASN A 833 -21.18 17.05 17.55
N VAL A 834 -21.74 15.88 17.30
CA VAL A 834 -21.00 14.70 16.83
C VAL A 834 -21.33 14.43 15.36
N SER A 835 -20.34 14.03 14.57
CA SER A 835 -20.55 13.52 13.21
C SER A 835 -20.12 12.05 13.12
N MET A 836 -21.08 11.15 12.96
CA MET A 836 -20.82 9.75 12.64
C MET A 836 -20.68 9.58 11.13
N ILE A 837 -19.57 9.00 10.69
CA ILE A 837 -19.31 8.65 9.29
C ILE A 837 -19.38 7.12 9.17
N ALA A 838 -20.33 6.64 8.38
CA ALA A 838 -20.56 5.22 8.16
C ALA A 838 -20.13 4.82 6.74
N ASP A 839 -18.87 4.42 6.59
CA ASP A 839 -18.31 3.90 5.32
C ASP A 839 -18.13 2.36 5.39
N SER A 840 -18.89 1.53 4.66
CA SER A 840 -20.08 1.84 3.85
C SER A 840 -21.29 1.02 4.30
N SER A 841 -22.46 1.68 4.36
CA SER A 841 -23.71 1.06 4.80
C SER A 841 -24.20 -0.05 3.87
N SER A 842 -23.77 -0.06 2.60
CA SER A 842 -23.98 -1.18 1.68
C SER A 842 -23.32 -2.48 2.16
N ARG A 843 -22.15 -2.43 2.82
CA ARG A 843 -21.48 -3.64 3.35
C ARG A 843 -22.18 -4.19 4.60
N TRP A 844 -22.86 -3.33 5.36
CA TRP A 844 -23.78 -3.74 6.41
C TRP A 844 -25.06 -4.37 5.84
N ALA A 845 -25.65 -3.78 4.79
CA ALA A 845 -26.81 -4.36 4.12
C ALA A 845 -26.52 -5.73 3.46
N GLU A 846 -25.34 -5.89 2.85
CA GLU A 846 -24.86 -7.20 2.38
C GLU A 846 -24.69 -8.21 3.51
N ALA A 847 -24.19 -7.77 4.68
CA ALA A 847 -24.08 -8.63 5.85
C ALA A 847 -25.46 -9.11 6.34
N LEU A 848 -26.44 -8.20 6.42
CA LEU A 848 -27.84 -8.54 6.71
C LEU A 848 -28.42 -9.56 5.72
N ARG A 849 -28.09 -9.43 4.42
CA ARG A 849 -28.49 -10.41 3.39
C ARG A 849 -27.87 -11.78 3.63
N GLU A 850 -26.59 -11.88 3.95
CA GLU A 850 -25.98 -13.18 4.25
C GLU A 850 -26.57 -13.81 5.52
N ILE A 851 -26.69 -13.05 6.61
CA ILE A 851 -27.28 -13.54 7.88
C ILE A 851 -28.70 -14.08 7.63
N SER A 852 -29.54 -13.32 6.94
CA SER A 852 -30.90 -13.70 6.57
C SER A 852 -30.94 -15.00 5.74
N GLY A 853 -30.05 -15.12 4.74
CA GLY A 853 -29.91 -16.32 3.92
C GLY A 853 -29.43 -17.55 4.70
N ARG A 854 -28.56 -17.39 5.71
CA ARG A 854 -28.14 -18.50 6.60
C ARG A 854 -29.27 -18.98 7.51
N LEU A 855 -30.19 -18.10 7.87
CA LEU A 855 -31.35 -18.40 8.72
C LEU A 855 -32.53 -19.04 7.98
N GLY A 856 -32.48 -19.10 6.66
CA GLY A 856 -33.58 -19.61 5.83
C GLY A 856 -34.80 -18.67 5.83
N GLU A 857 -34.59 -17.38 6.12
CA GLU A 857 -35.63 -16.36 5.97
C GLU A 857 -35.99 -16.18 4.48
N MET A 858 -37.25 -15.80 4.19
CA MET A 858 -37.65 -15.54 2.82
C MET A 858 -37.08 -14.19 2.34
N PRO A 859 -36.27 -14.17 1.27
CA PRO A 859 -35.71 -12.93 0.74
C PRO A 859 -36.78 -12.06 0.07
N ALA A 860 -36.56 -10.75 0.11
CA ALA A 860 -37.22 -9.76 -0.71
C ALA A 860 -36.33 -9.40 -1.93
N ASP A 861 -36.43 -8.16 -2.43
CA ASP A 861 -35.73 -7.69 -3.62
C ASP A 861 -34.20 -7.90 -3.55
N GLN A 862 -33.63 -8.38 -4.65
CA GLN A 862 -32.20 -8.69 -4.81
C GLN A 862 -31.58 -9.56 -3.69
N GLY A 863 -32.42 -10.37 -3.02
CA GLY A 863 -32.01 -11.29 -1.95
C GLY A 863 -32.00 -10.66 -0.55
N PHE A 864 -32.21 -9.36 -0.39
CA PHE A 864 -32.15 -8.69 0.92
C PHE A 864 -33.33 -9.09 1.85
N PRO A 865 -33.17 -9.04 3.18
CA PRO A 865 -34.27 -9.30 4.11
C PRO A 865 -35.36 -8.24 4.02
N ALA A 866 -36.62 -8.65 4.22
CA ALA A 866 -37.77 -7.74 4.26
C ALA A 866 -37.65 -6.62 5.34
N TYR A 867 -36.88 -6.85 6.42
CA TYR A 867 -36.61 -5.86 7.46
C TYR A 867 -35.46 -4.89 7.16
N LEU A 868 -34.81 -4.94 5.98
CA LEU A 868 -33.69 -4.05 5.62
C LEU A 868 -34.07 -2.57 5.82
N GLY A 869 -35.21 -2.13 5.27
CA GLY A 869 -35.69 -0.76 5.42
C GLY A 869 -35.96 -0.36 6.87
N ALA A 870 -36.43 -1.30 7.70
CA ALA A 870 -36.67 -1.06 9.12
C ALA A 870 -35.36 -0.94 9.94
N LYS A 871 -34.35 -1.78 9.67
CA LYS A 871 -33.02 -1.63 10.30
C LYS A 871 -32.32 -0.34 9.86
N LEU A 872 -32.39 0.03 8.57
CA LEU A 872 -31.86 1.31 8.09
C LEU A 872 -32.57 2.50 8.74
N ALA A 873 -33.91 2.47 8.84
CA ALA A 873 -34.67 3.54 9.49
C ALA A 873 -34.32 3.67 10.97
N SER A 874 -34.24 2.55 11.71
CA SER A 874 -33.88 2.56 13.14
C SER A 874 -32.43 3.01 13.41
N PHE A 875 -31.56 2.95 12.41
CA PHE A 875 -30.22 3.54 12.47
C PHE A 875 -30.25 5.06 12.21
N TYR A 876 -30.81 5.51 11.09
CA TYR A 876 -30.81 6.94 10.75
C TYR A 876 -31.64 7.79 11.73
N GLU A 877 -32.73 7.25 12.30
CA GLU A 877 -33.55 7.95 13.31
C GLU A 877 -32.87 8.10 14.69
N ARG A 878 -31.66 7.56 14.89
CA ARG A 878 -30.81 7.87 16.05
C ARG A 878 -30.09 9.22 15.90
N ALA A 879 -30.01 9.76 14.68
CA ALA A 879 -29.60 11.13 14.43
C ALA A 879 -30.60 12.14 15.01
N GLY A 880 -30.12 13.38 15.15
CA GLY A 880 -30.92 14.52 15.58
C GLY A 880 -30.15 15.48 16.48
N LYS A 881 -30.67 16.71 16.58
CA LYS A 881 -30.38 17.65 17.67
C LYS A 881 -31.32 17.31 18.84
N ALA A 882 -30.82 17.28 20.07
CA ALA A 882 -31.62 16.90 21.23
C ALA A 882 -31.14 17.58 22.51
N VAL A 883 -32.06 17.71 23.48
CA VAL A 883 -31.72 18.02 24.87
C VAL A 883 -31.35 16.71 25.56
N ALA A 884 -30.13 16.61 26.07
CA ALA A 884 -29.65 15.45 26.82
C ALA A 884 -30.41 15.29 28.16
N LEU A 885 -30.42 14.07 28.70
CA LEU A 885 -30.96 13.86 30.05
C LEU A 885 -30.02 14.40 31.15
N GLY A 886 -30.64 14.84 32.24
CA GLY A 886 -29.97 15.22 33.48
C GLY A 886 -29.41 16.64 33.51
N SER A 887 -29.15 17.12 34.71
CA SER A 887 -28.62 18.44 35.02
C SER A 887 -27.10 18.53 34.81
N PRO A 888 -26.58 19.66 34.28
CA PRO A 888 -27.32 20.80 33.73
C PRO A 888 -27.91 20.47 32.36
N ASP A 889 -28.95 21.20 31.95
CA ASP A 889 -29.53 21.12 30.61
C ASP A 889 -28.44 21.32 29.54
N ARG A 890 -28.39 20.39 28.59
CA ARG A 890 -27.38 20.32 27.53
C ARG A 890 -28.06 20.09 26.20
N ILE A 891 -27.67 20.85 25.19
CA ILE A 891 -28.04 20.56 23.80
C ILE A 891 -26.84 19.86 23.16
N GLY A 892 -27.09 18.72 22.51
CA GLY A 892 -26.12 18.03 21.68
C GLY A 892 -26.74 17.63 20.34
N SER A 893 -25.92 17.11 19.43
CA SER A 893 -26.41 16.59 18.16
C SER A 893 -25.61 15.37 17.68
N VAL A 894 -26.27 14.48 16.94
CA VAL A 894 -25.61 13.45 16.12
C VAL A 894 -26.02 13.65 14.67
N SER A 895 -25.06 14.04 13.84
CA SER A 895 -25.18 14.03 12.39
C SER A 895 -24.73 12.65 11.89
N ILE A 896 -25.48 12.05 10.96
CA ILE A 896 -25.08 10.79 10.30
C ILE A 896 -24.81 11.07 8.83
N VAL A 897 -23.59 10.74 8.38
CA VAL A 897 -23.18 10.77 6.98
C VAL A 897 -22.80 9.34 6.58
N ALA A 898 -23.60 8.72 5.71
CA ALA A 898 -23.43 7.33 5.33
C ALA A 898 -23.07 7.19 3.84
N ALA A 899 -21.97 6.50 3.57
CA ALA A 899 -21.56 6.17 2.22
C ALA A 899 -22.29 4.92 1.72
N VAL A 900 -22.92 5.03 0.55
CA VAL A 900 -23.61 3.92 -0.12
C VAL A 900 -22.83 3.59 -1.40
N SER A 901 -22.56 2.30 -1.60
CA SER A 901 -21.78 1.78 -2.72
C SER A 901 -22.66 0.86 -3.59
N PRO A 902 -23.63 1.41 -4.35
CA PRO A 902 -24.47 0.60 -5.24
C PRO A 902 -23.64 -0.08 -6.33
N ALA A 903 -24.03 -1.30 -6.70
CA ALA A 903 -23.37 -2.05 -7.77
C ALA A 903 -23.42 -1.26 -9.08
N GLY A 904 -22.25 -1.04 -9.71
CA GLY A 904 -22.12 -0.27 -10.96
C GLY A 904 -22.40 1.24 -10.86
N GLY A 905 -22.97 1.74 -9.75
CA GLY A 905 -23.52 3.10 -9.64
C GLY A 905 -25.03 3.20 -9.84
N ASP A 906 -25.78 2.09 -9.81
CA ASP A 906 -27.23 2.07 -10.04
C ASP A 906 -28.02 2.46 -8.77
N PHE A 907 -28.75 3.58 -8.82
CA PHE A 907 -29.55 4.05 -7.68
C PHE A 907 -30.86 3.27 -7.45
N SER A 908 -31.24 2.35 -8.34
CA SER A 908 -32.38 1.44 -8.15
C SER A 908 -32.08 0.26 -7.20
N ASP A 909 -30.83 0.12 -6.76
CA ASP A 909 -30.44 -0.79 -5.68
C ASP A 909 -31.32 -0.63 -4.42
N PRO A 910 -31.78 -1.73 -3.78
CA PRO A 910 -32.65 -1.68 -2.60
C PRO A 910 -32.06 -0.91 -1.40
N VAL A 911 -30.74 -0.97 -1.19
CA VAL A 911 -30.08 -0.24 -0.08
C VAL A 911 -30.13 1.27 -0.33
N THR A 912 -29.87 1.67 -1.57
CA THR A 912 -29.90 3.06 -2.04
C THR A 912 -31.34 3.59 -2.01
N THR A 913 -32.31 2.82 -2.50
CA THR A 913 -33.74 3.15 -2.49
C THR A 913 -34.30 3.31 -1.08
N ALA A 914 -33.97 2.39 -0.17
CA ALA A 914 -34.37 2.49 1.23
C ALA A 914 -33.72 3.72 1.91
N THR A 915 -32.43 3.95 1.68
CA THR A 915 -31.69 5.10 2.23
C THR A 915 -32.24 6.43 1.70
N LEU A 916 -32.62 6.51 0.42
CA LEU A 916 -33.27 7.66 -0.21
C LEU A 916 -34.61 8.03 0.45
N GLY A 917 -35.39 7.03 0.86
CA GLY A 917 -36.67 7.24 1.54
C GLY A 917 -36.53 7.83 2.95
N ILE A 918 -35.42 7.53 3.64
CA ILE A 918 -35.19 7.90 5.04
C ILE A 918 -34.39 9.21 5.16
N THR A 919 -33.31 9.35 4.37
CA THR A 919 -32.37 10.46 4.50
C THR A 919 -32.94 11.79 4.01
N GLN A 920 -32.51 12.88 4.65
CA GLN A 920 -32.99 14.22 4.33
C GLN A 920 -32.08 14.98 3.34
N VAL A 921 -30.83 14.54 3.20
CA VAL A 921 -29.84 15.05 2.24
C VAL A 921 -29.26 13.89 1.43
N PHE A 922 -29.08 14.12 0.13
CA PHE A 922 -28.56 13.15 -0.83
C PHE A 922 -27.51 13.82 -1.73
N TRP A 923 -26.25 13.37 -1.63
CA TRP A 923 -25.11 13.88 -2.40
C TRP A 923 -24.68 12.83 -3.44
N GLY A 924 -25.44 12.72 -4.54
CA GLY A 924 -25.22 11.71 -5.57
C GLY A 924 -23.94 11.98 -6.37
N LEU A 925 -22.95 11.08 -6.28
CA LEU A 925 -21.68 11.20 -7.00
C LEU A 925 -21.78 10.57 -8.40
N ASP A 926 -21.44 11.34 -9.44
CA ASP A 926 -21.42 10.86 -10.82
C ASP A 926 -20.03 10.37 -11.24
N LYS A 927 -19.97 9.09 -11.63
CA LYS A 927 -18.78 8.47 -12.22
C LYS A 927 -18.27 9.21 -13.46
N LYS A 928 -19.15 9.86 -14.23
CA LYS A 928 -18.78 10.68 -15.41
C LYS A 928 -17.99 11.93 -15.02
N LEU A 929 -18.33 12.57 -13.89
CA LEU A 929 -17.60 13.74 -13.38
C LEU A 929 -16.23 13.32 -12.87
N ALA A 930 -16.18 12.26 -12.05
CA ALA A 930 -14.91 11.68 -11.58
C ALA A 930 -14.00 11.23 -12.74
N GLN A 931 -14.54 10.62 -13.80
CA GLN A 931 -13.78 10.26 -15.02
C GLN A 931 -13.24 11.48 -15.79
N ARG A 932 -13.89 12.64 -15.71
CA ARG A 932 -13.41 13.91 -16.25
C ARG A 932 -12.43 14.64 -15.32
N LYS A 933 -12.09 14.06 -14.16
CA LYS A 933 -11.36 14.68 -13.04
C LYS A 933 -12.06 15.92 -12.45
N HIS A 934 -13.37 16.04 -12.63
CA HIS A 934 -14.17 17.04 -11.93
C HIS A 934 -14.47 16.54 -10.52
N PHE A 935 -13.95 17.24 -9.52
CA PHE A 935 -14.05 16.90 -8.10
C PHE A 935 -14.38 18.14 -7.26
N PRO A 936 -15.21 18.02 -6.21
CA PRO A 936 -15.99 16.84 -5.85
C PRO A 936 -17.07 16.51 -6.90
N SER A 937 -17.26 15.22 -7.18
CA SER A 937 -17.91 14.67 -8.37
C SER A 937 -19.46 14.70 -8.33
N ILE A 938 -20.04 15.74 -7.74
CA ILE A 938 -21.46 15.78 -7.35
C ILE A 938 -22.36 16.10 -8.54
N ASN A 939 -23.35 15.25 -8.79
CA ASN A 939 -24.38 15.52 -9.79
C ASN A 939 -25.36 16.58 -9.27
N THR A 940 -25.38 17.75 -9.89
CA THR A 940 -26.23 18.90 -9.50
C THR A 940 -27.73 18.66 -9.67
N SER A 941 -28.11 17.72 -10.54
CA SER A 941 -29.47 17.54 -11.02
C SER A 941 -30.19 16.37 -10.31
N VAL A 942 -29.43 15.42 -9.76
CA VAL A 942 -29.95 14.32 -8.91
C VAL A 942 -29.76 14.62 -7.41
N SER A 943 -28.80 15.45 -7.02
CA SER A 943 -28.55 15.79 -5.61
C SER A 943 -29.63 16.71 -5.01
N TYR A 944 -29.93 16.55 -3.73
CA TYR A 944 -30.91 17.38 -3.03
C TYR A 944 -30.65 17.51 -1.51
N SER A 945 -31.22 18.55 -0.90
CA SER A 945 -31.34 18.70 0.55
C SER A 945 -32.74 19.20 0.90
N LYS A 946 -33.40 18.54 1.85
CA LYS A 946 -34.70 18.94 2.40
C LYS A 946 -34.57 19.99 3.53
N TYR A 947 -33.35 20.24 4.02
CA TYR A 947 -33.10 21.18 5.13
C TYR A 947 -33.00 22.65 4.71
N THR A 948 -33.00 22.97 3.40
CA THR A 948 -32.89 24.35 2.89
C THR A 948 -33.86 25.30 3.57
N ASN A 949 -35.15 24.94 3.64
CA ASN A 949 -36.20 25.79 4.21
C ASN A 949 -36.04 26.06 5.72
N VAL A 950 -35.24 25.25 6.43
CA VAL A 950 -34.92 25.44 7.84
C VAL A 950 -33.69 26.32 7.98
N LEU A 951 -32.64 26.02 7.20
CA LEU A 951 -31.39 26.77 7.16
C LEU A 951 -31.51 28.17 6.57
N ASP A 952 -32.51 28.44 5.72
CA ASP A 952 -32.73 29.78 5.16
C ASP A 952 -32.95 30.82 6.28
N LYS A 953 -33.54 30.43 7.41
CA LYS A 953 -33.64 31.29 8.61
C LYS A 953 -32.29 31.62 9.26
N PHE A 954 -31.32 30.72 9.17
CA PHE A 954 -29.96 30.93 9.65
C PHE A 954 -29.17 31.79 8.66
N TYR A 955 -29.32 31.55 7.36
CA TYR A 955 -28.69 32.36 6.31
C TYR A 955 -29.23 33.79 6.31
N ASP A 956 -30.54 34.02 6.43
CA ASP A 956 -31.14 35.36 6.49
C ASP A 956 -30.61 36.21 7.67
N GLN A 957 -30.13 35.58 8.74
CA GLN A 957 -29.53 36.25 9.90
C GLN A 957 -28.04 36.58 9.74
N ASN A 958 -27.29 35.79 8.97
CA ASN A 958 -25.81 35.86 8.92
C ASN A 958 -25.27 36.26 7.54
N TYR A 959 -25.91 35.80 6.47
CA TYR A 959 -25.56 35.97 5.06
C TYR A 959 -26.83 36.29 4.24
N PRO A 960 -27.40 37.50 4.39
CA PRO A 960 -28.58 37.90 3.64
C PRO A 960 -28.35 37.78 2.13
N GLU A 961 -29.41 37.51 1.37
CA GLU A 961 -29.38 37.13 -0.06
C GLU A 961 -28.88 35.71 -0.38
N PHE A 962 -28.18 35.00 0.53
CA PHE A 962 -27.63 33.66 0.23
C PHE A 962 -28.67 32.65 -0.31
N PRO A 963 -29.90 32.53 0.24
CA PRO A 963 -30.93 31.65 -0.33
C PRO A 963 -31.36 32.05 -1.75
N THR A 964 -31.42 33.36 -2.03
CA THR A 964 -31.76 33.91 -3.34
C THR A 964 -30.67 33.63 -4.37
N LEU A 965 -29.40 33.82 -3.99
CA LEU A 965 -28.24 33.51 -4.83
C LEU A 965 -28.16 32.02 -5.14
N ARG A 966 -28.35 31.15 -4.13
CA ARG A 966 -28.42 29.68 -4.30
C ARG A 966 -29.49 29.28 -5.32
N ASN A 967 -30.69 29.82 -5.19
CA ASN A 967 -31.80 29.44 -6.06
C ASN A 967 -31.56 29.89 -7.52
N ARG A 968 -31.06 31.13 -7.73
CA ARG A 968 -30.63 31.61 -9.06
C ARG A 968 -29.49 30.78 -9.67
N MET A 969 -28.51 30.36 -8.86
CA MET A 969 -27.41 29.52 -9.34
C MET A 969 -27.92 28.14 -9.80
N LYS A 970 -28.90 27.54 -9.11
CA LYS A 970 -29.56 26.31 -9.57
C LYS A 970 -30.38 26.51 -10.84
N GLU A 971 -31.08 27.63 -10.97
CA GLU A 971 -31.82 28.00 -12.18
C GLU A 971 -30.90 28.12 -13.41
N ILE A 972 -29.77 28.82 -13.28
CA ILE A 972 -28.73 28.93 -14.34
C ILE A 972 -28.20 27.54 -14.73
N LEU A 973 -27.90 26.68 -13.76
CA LEU A 973 -27.39 25.32 -14.02
C LEU A 973 -28.43 24.42 -14.70
N SER A 974 -29.70 24.51 -14.30
CA SER A 974 -30.81 23.75 -14.91
C SER A 974 -31.06 24.20 -16.35
N ASN A 975 -31.17 25.50 -16.58
CA ASN A 975 -31.36 26.08 -17.91
C ASN A 975 -30.18 25.75 -18.83
N ALA A 976 -28.95 25.71 -18.31
CA ALA A 976 -27.78 25.30 -19.05
C ALA A 976 -27.79 23.80 -19.44
N GLU A 977 -28.34 22.89 -18.60
CA GLU A 977 -28.47 21.47 -18.95
C GLU A 977 -29.52 21.24 -20.06
N GLU A 978 -30.63 21.99 -20.06
CA GLU A 978 -31.59 21.99 -21.17
C GLU A 978 -30.95 22.54 -22.46
N LEU A 979 -30.22 23.66 -22.36
CA LEU A 979 -29.51 24.26 -23.49
C LEU A 979 -28.38 23.37 -24.04
N GLU A 980 -27.67 22.62 -23.18
CA GLU A 980 -26.65 21.64 -23.62
C GLU A 980 -27.26 20.53 -24.50
N GLN A 981 -28.51 20.13 -24.25
CA GLN A 981 -29.23 19.17 -25.10
C GLN A 981 -29.59 19.79 -26.46
N VAL A 982 -30.08 21.04 -26.48
CA VAL A 982 -30.36 21.77 -27.73
C VAL A 982 -29.09 21.99 -28.55
N VAL A 983 -27.95 22.30 -27.90
CA VAL A 983 -26.65 22.44 -28.56
C VAL A 983 -26.18 21.13 -29.19
N GLN A 984 -26.42 19.98 -28.56
CA GLN A 984 -26.08 18.66 -29.13
C GLN A 984 -26.92 18.31 -30.36
N LEU A 985 -28.15 18.85 -30.48
CA LEU A 985 -29.06 18.59 -31.59
C LEU A 985 -28.92 19.57 -32.77
N VAL A 986 -28.67 20.86 -32.49
CA VAL A 986 -28.73 21.95 -33.50
C VAL A 986 -27.44 22.78 -33.59
N GLY A 987 -26.57 22.72 -32.58
CA GLY A 987 -25.31 23.47 -32.50
C GLY A 987 -25.43 24.85 -31.84
N LYS A 988 -24.35 25.29 -31.17
CA LYS A 988 -24.31 26.55 -30.38
C LYS A 988 -24.55 27.83 -31.21
N SER A 989 -24.42 27.76 -32.54
CA SER A 989 -24.73 28.86 -33.46
C SER A 989 -26.22 29.19 -33.58
N ALA A 990 -27.12 28.26 -33.26
CA ALA A 990 -28.57 28.45 -33.35
C ALA A 990 -29.20 29.16 -32.13
N LEU A 991 -28.42 29.36 -31.06
CA LEU A 991 -28.88 29.96 -29.81
C LEU A 991 -28.97 31.49 -29.84
N SER A 992 -29.79 32.07 -28.96
CA SER A 992 -29.76 33.51 -28.71
C SER A 992 -28.51 33.92 -27.93
N ASP A 993 -28.20 35.21 -27.89
CA ASP A 993 -27.05 35.71 -27.11
C ASP A 993 -27.29 35.62 -25.59
N SER A 994 -28.56 35.61 -25.12
CA SER A 994 -28.91 35.29 -23.72
C SER A 994 -28.57 33.84 -23.37
N ASP A 995 -28.94 32.88 -24.23
CA ASP A 995 -28.68 31.46 -23.97
C ASP A 995 -27.17 31.15 -23.97
N LYS A 996 -26.40 31.88 -24.76
CA LYS A 996 -24.93 31.81 -24.77
C LYS A 996 -24.35 32.34 -23.45
N ILE A 997 -24.86 33.44 -22.90
CA ILE A 997 -24.50 33.90 -21.55
C ILE A 997 -24.77 32.80 -20.53
N THR A 998 -25.98 32.22 -20.52
CA THR A 998 -26.36 31.16 -19.57
C THR A 998 -25.40 29.97 -19.63
N LEU A 999 -25.06 29.50 -20.84
CA LEU A 999 -24.08 28.41 -21.01
C LEU A 999 -22.65 28.79 -20.60
N ASP A 1000 -22.17 29.97 -20.99
CA ASP A 1000 -20.78 30.39 -20.71
C ASP A 1000 -20.58 30.71 -19.22
N VAL A 1001 -21.62 31.22 -18.53
CA VAL A 1001 -21.65 31.38 -17.07
C VAL A 1001 -21.83 30.04 -16.36
N ALA A 1002 -22.62 29.10 -16.89
CA ALA A 1002 -22.72 27.76 -16.31
C ALA A 1002 -21.42 26.97 -16.42
N SER A 1003 -20.62 27.15 -17.49
CA SER A 1003 -19.26 26.60 -17.57
C SER A 1003 -18.37 27.16 -16.46
N LEU A 1004 -18.34 28.50 -16.32
CA LEU A 1004 -17.62 29.22 -15.27
C LEU A 1004 -18.00 28.71 -13.85
N ILE A 1005 -19.29 28.51 -13.58
CA ILE A 1005 -19.77 27.95 -12.30
C ILE A 1005 -19.33 26.49 -12.12
N LYS A 1006 -19.37 25.67 -13.18
CA LYS A 1006 -18.92 24.26 -13.13
C LYS A 1006 -17.41 24.17 -12.86
N GLU A 1007 -16.61 25.02 -13.48
CA GLU A 1007 -15.15 24.99 -13.48
C GLU A 1007 -14.53 25.67 -12.24
N ASP A 1008 -15.03 26.85 -11.82
CA ASP A 1008 -14.39 27.66 -10.77
C ASP A 1008 -15.12 27.61 -9.41
N PHE A 1009 -16.43 27.34 -9.38
CA PHE A 1009 -17.22 27.31 -8.14
C PHE A 1009 -17.50 25.88 -7.64
N LEU A 1010 -17.97 24.99 -8.52
CA LEU A 1010 -18.35 23.62 -8.15
C LEU A 1010 -17.15 22.68 -8.05
N GLN A 1011 -16.13 22.85 -8.90
CA GLN A 1011 -14.86 22.13 -8.74
C GLN A 1011 -14.10 22.71 -7.54
N GLN A 1012 -13.44 21.86 -6.76
CA GLN A 1012 -12.66 22.28 -5.58
C GLN A 1012 -11.53 21.28 -5.33
N ASN A 1013 -10.28 21.78 -5.29
CA ASN A 1013 -9.11 20.92 -5.12
C ASN A 1013 -8.80 20.70 -3.63
N GLY A 1014 -9.17 19.54 -3.10
CA GLY A 1014 -8.91 19.10 -1.72
C GLY A 1014 -7.42 19.07 -1.30
N TYR A 1015 -6.49 19.14 -2.25
CA TYR A 1015 -5.04 19.19 -1.99
C TYR A 1015 -4.45 20.61 -2.08
N SER A 1016 -5.25 21.62 -2.47
CA SER A 1016 -4.79 23.01 -2.59
C SER A 1016 -4.85 23.75 -1.25
N THR A 1017 -3.82 24.48 -0.88
CA THR A 1017 -3.78 25.23 0.40
C THR A 1017 -4.85 26.32 0.52
N TYR A 1018 -5.34 26.87 -0.59
CA TYR A 1018 -6.38 27.91 -0.62
C TYR A 1018 -7.81 27.38 -0.87
N ASP A 1019 -7.94 26.10 -1.24
CA ASP A 1019 -9.19 25.50 -1.71
C ASP A 1019 -9.53 24.15 -1.06
N ALA A 1020 -8.65 23.56 -0.23
CA ALA A 1020 -8.99 22.39 0.57
C ALA A 1020 -10.13 22.67 1.56
N PHE A 1021 -10.19 23.91 2.06
CA PHE A 1021 -11.27 24.44 2.88
C PHE A 1021 -11.75 25.79 2.34
N CYS A 1022 -13.05 25.92 2.03
CA CYS A 1022 -13.67 27.18 1.63
C CYS A 1022 -14.59 27.71 2.76
N PRO A 1023 -14.22 28.81 3.45
CA PRO A 1023 -15.10 29.45 4.42
C PRO A 1023 -16.43 29.91 3.79
N ILE A 1024 -17.52 29.85 4.57
CA ILE A 1024 -18.86 30.20 4.09
C ILE A 1024 -18.99 31.63 3.54
N TRP A 1025 -18.21 32.59 4.05
CA TRP A 1025 -18.15 33.96 3.52
C TRP A 1025 -17.50 34.01 2.12
N LYS A 1026 -16.38 33.30 1.90
CA LYS A 1026 -15.75 33.16 0.56
C LYS A 1026 -16.75 32.53 -0.42
N THR A 1027 -17.48 31.51 0.00
CA THR A 1027 -18.53 30.87 -0.81
C THR A 1027 -19.64 31.86 -1.17
N PHE A 1028 -20.13 32.66 -0.22
CA PHE A 1028 -21.16 33.69 -0.44
C PHE A 1028 -20.69 34.79 -1.40
N ASP A 1029 -19.50 35.36 -1.18
CA ASP A 1029 -18.95 36.44 -2.00
C ASP A 1029 -18.67 35.96 -3.44
N MET A 1030 -18.16 34.73 -3.62
CA MET A 1030 -18.04 34.09 -4.94
C MET A 1030 -19.40 33.96 -5.63
N MET A 1031 -20.44 33.42 -4.95
CA MET A 1031 -21.79 33.32 -5.53
C MET A 1031 -22.34 34.68 -5.94
N LYS A 1032 -22.09 35.72 -5.14
CA LYS A 1032 -22.50 37.10 -5.44
C LYS A 1032 -21.77 37.67 -6.64
N ALA A 1033 -20.46 37.40 -6.79
CA ALA A 1033 -19.67 37.81 -7.95
C ALA A 1033 -20.15 37.13 -9.25
N PHE A 1034 -20.35 35.81 -9.26
CA PHE A 1034 -20.85 35.08 -10.44
C PHE A 1034 -22.22 35.55 -10.89
N ILE A 1035 -23.14 35.81 -9.95
CA ILE A 1035 -24.50 36.26 -10.28
C ILE A 1035 -24.55 37.74 -10.67
N ALA A 1036 -23.67 38.59 -10.10
CA ALA A 1036 -23.50 39.96 -10.57
C ALA A 1036 -22.95 40.00 -12.01
N TYR A 1037 -21.95 39.18 -12.33
CA TYR A 1037 -21.42 39.05 -13.69
C TYR A 1037 -22.49 38.59 -14.69
N HIS A 1038 -23.30 37.59 -14.33
CA HIS A 1038 -24.45 37.15 -15.13
C HIS A 1038 -25.46 38.29 -15.38
N ASP A 1039 -25.89 38.98 -14.32
CA ASP A 1039 -26.92 40.00 -14.43
C ASP A 1039 -26.44 41.25 -15.21
N GLU A 1040 -25.17 41.65 -15.08
CA GLU A 1040 -24.61 42.75 -15.90
C GLU A 1040 -24.36 42.33 -17.36
N ALA A 1041 -24.00 41.08 -17.63
CA ALA A 1041 -23.92 40.55 -18.99
C ALA A 1041 -25.30 40.56 -19.67
N GLN A 1042 -26.34 40.09 -18.99
CA GLN A 1042 -27.73 40.08 -19.48
C GLN A 1042 -28.24 41.52 -19.71
N LYS A 1043 -28.02 42.46 -18.78
CA LYS A 1043 -28.36 43.88 -18.99
C LYS A 1043 -27.64 44.46 -20.20
N SER A 1044 -26.36 44.13 -20.40
CA SER A 1044 -25.56 44.68 -21.50
C SER A 1044 -26.02 44.17 -22.87
N VAL A 1045 -26.38 42.88 -22.98
CA VAL A 1045 -26.98 42.33 -24.21
C VAL A 1045 -28.39 42.86 -24.44
N ALA A 1046 -29.21 43.05 -23.39
CA ALA A 1046 -30.50 43.72 -23.49
C ALA A 1046 -30.39 45.19 -23.96
N ASN A 1047 -29.29 45.87 -23.65
CA ASN A 1047 -28.95 47.20 -24.18
C ASN A 1047 -28.43 47.18 -25.63
N GLY A 1048 -28.40 46.02 -26.29
CA GLY A 1048 -28.02 45.86 -27.70
C GLY A 1048 -26.54 45.57 -27.96
N ALA A 1049 -25.74 45.25 -26.94
CA ALA A 1049 -24.39 44.72 -27.15
C ALA A 1049 -24.46 43.27 -27.69
N ASN A 1050 -23.52 42.89 -28.56
CA ASN A 1050 -23.39 41.51 -29.02
C ASN A 1050 -22.48 40.73 -28.06
N TRP A 1051 -22.87 39.51 -27.68
CA TRP A 1051 -22.17 38.75 -26.64
C TRP A 1051 -20.70 38.44 -27.00
N SER A 1052 -20.38 38.17 -28.28
CA SER A 1052 -19.01 37.81 -28.67
C SER A 1052 -18.00 38.94 -28.38
N LYS A 1053 -18.32 40.17 -28.78
CA LYS A 1053 -17.50 41.36 -28.52
C LYS A 1053 -17.47 41.75 -27.05
N LEU A 1054 -18.55 41.47 -26.32
CA LEU A 1054 -18.61 41.77 -24.89
C LEU A 1054 -17.73 40.80 -24.10
N ALA A 1055 -17.80 39.49 -24.38
CA ALA A 1055 -16.96 38.48 -23.74
C ALA A 1055 -15.45 38.66 -24.02
N GLU A 1056 -15.08 39.16 -25.20
CA GLU A 1056 -13.71 39.61 -25.49
C GLU A 1056 -13.30 40.80 -24.61
N ALA A 1057 -14.15 41.84 -24.52
CA ALA A 1057 -13.89 43.05 -23.74
C ALA A 1057 -13.97 42.86 -22.21
N THR A 1058 -14.71 41.87 -21.72
CA THR A 1058 -14.82 41.51 -20.30
C THR A 1058 -13.95 40.32 -19.91
N SER A 1059 -12.98 39.94 -20.75
CA SER A 1059 -12.07 38.81 -20.48
C SER A 1059 -11.25 39.00 -19.19
N ASP A 1060 -10.73 40.21 -18.94
CA ASP A 1060 -10.07 40.57 -17.67
C ASP A 1060 -11.00 40.42 -16.46
N VAL A 1061 -12.27 40.82 -16.59
CA VAL A 1061 -13.28 40.70 -15.52
C VAL A 1061 -13.65 39.23 -15.29
N LYS A 1062 -13.78 38.43 -16.36
CA LYS A 1062 -14.00 36.98 -16.26
C LYS A 1062 -12.83 36.32 -15.51
N HIS A 1063 -11.59 36.72 -15.78
CA HIS A 1063 -10.43 36.24 -15.03
C HIS A 1063 -10.49 36.66 -13.55
N GLN A 1064 -10.81 37.93 -13.24
CA GLN A 1064 -10.92 38.41 -11.85
C GLN A 1064 -12.06 37.79 -11.04
N VAL A 1065 -13.05 37.17 -11.70
CA VAL A 1065 -14.14 36.40 -11.05
C VAL A 1065 -13.79 34.91 -10.94
N SER A 1066 -12.75 34.46 -11.66
CA SER A 1066 -12.24 33.08 -11.70
C SER A 1066 -11.06 32.85 -10.74
N SER A 1067 -10.21 33.87 -10.54
CA SER A 1067 -8.96 33.82 -9.76
C SER A 1067 -9.03 34.49 -8.38
#